data_AF-A0A357I906-F1
#
_entry.id   AF-A0A357I906-F1
#
_cell.length_a   1.000
_cell.length_b   1.000
_cell.length_c   1.000
_cell.angle_alpha   90.00
_cell.angle_beta   90.00
_cell.angle_gamma   90.00
#
_symmetry.space_group_name_H-M   'P 1'
#
loop_
_entity.id
_entity.type
_entity.pdbx_description
1 polymer ?
#
loop_
_entity_poly.entity_id
_entity_poly.type
_entity_poly.pdbx_seq_one_letter_code
_entity_poly.pdbx_strand_id
1 'polypeptide(L)'
;MQSLLRVLVLALIVPLISGCDTEIVERGQRYVERLFLGVSDQLTAKVSANREPLHVEGFLPKPNYQGNADDSDRHQLVDGALIPPPMWTHRESVGWFGHTPVVIDARRASSSRASGRVRIHAGHGLYADSALPRQIDVYSDRPEGMVVVGSYQERPNLTLADKRNYWLEVPVTDVGQRLVIVLHARTSHVHLDEIEFVPDASLTRRNPPTEVVDAETLEAIRSHAAGRLRVNMALRATDRSQSKMAWREAFGRDRVISWVADPWRHRMDTLGPDAIDADNRHIQVLGTNSEFETFAIGLYDAGMGLRDVTLRTSGLKANDAQWLRLEHIVTAEGDVAFDPLPPLSDNTLKLQSGWPTLIWCKLDLTQFAPGKHKATLDLSWGGSPDQSTRYTITIDVADATSLSPAPMEATVWGYTSDQPIWSDAELAVKDQRAHYVNVWTLHPDNIPGLALDGRLEQYREKRLNADLKLYRGQGRVRLYLGWTLRHNPLGLSTQKTHLSASARERLILWLHQIAQLMENAGYAYDDWELYPLDEPSGPGLDALVAVADAICNALPEARIYANPITTHTHPSTAEQLNALDNLIDTWQPMLSFAREEGRPYFKQHRNRWGFYHNPPVPAKFSDPIADYRAQGWWAWQLGANGVGFWSYSDSTGSSVWDDFDGRRPDFAVVYEKTGDLVTSRRWEGFAEGIEDYRLLVGSGLAADLQLDLTTLDTLAIRRYRARALDRLNP
;
A
#
# COMPACT_ATOMS: atom_id res chain seq x y z
N MET A 1 -13.64 23.02 -44.39
CA MET A 1 -12.36 23.77 -44.45
C MET A 1 -12.53 25.27 -44.15
N GLN A 2 -13.43 26.00 -44.82
CA GLN A 2 -13.69 27.42 -44.52
C GLN A 2 -14.22 27.69 -43.09
N SER A 3 -15.01 26.78 -42.51
CA SER A 3 -15.48 26.89 -41.12
C SER A 3 -14.36 26.67 -40.09
N LEU A 4 -13.42 25.76 -40.37
CA LEU A 4 -12.24 25.51 -39.53
C LEU A 4 -11.28 26.72 -39.54
N LEU A 5 -11.12 27.35 -40.70
CA LEU A 5 -10.32 28.56 -40.86
C LEU A 5 -10.90 29.73 -40.05
N ARG A 6 -12.24 29.84 -39.98
CA ARG A 6 -12.92 30.86 -39.15
C ARG A 6 -12.74 30.61 -37.65
N VAL A 7 -12.76 29.36 -37.19
CA VAL A 7 -12.55 29.00 -35.77
C VAL A 7 -11.11 29.28 -35.33
N LEU A 8 -10.11 28.95 -36.18
CA LEU A 8 -8.69 29.27 -35.91
C LEU A 8 -8.43 30.78 -35.85
N VAL A 9 -9.05 31.55 -36.74
CA VAL A 9 -8.94 33.03 -36.75
C VAL A 9 -9.61 33.64 -35.51
N LEU A 10 -10.76 33.13 -35.06
CA LEU A 10 -11.43 33.60 -33.83
C LEU A 10 -10.67 33.22 -32.55
N ALA A 11 -10.12 32.01 -32.46
CA ALA A 11 -9.36 31.56 -31.30
C ALA A 11 -8.04 32.33 -31.10
N LEU A 12 -7.44 32.84 -32.18
CA LEU A 12 -6.23 33.67 -32.14
C LEU A 12 -6.50 35.15 -31.82
N ILE A 13 -7.68 35.67 -32.17
CA ILE A 13 -8.00 37.11 -32.03
C ILE A 13 -8.59 37.45 -30.66
N VAL A 14 -9.40 36.57 -30.06
CA VAL A 14 -10.10 36.85 -28.78
C VAL A 14 -9.15 37.18 -27.60
N PRO A 15 -7.96 36.56 -27.45
CA PRO A 15 -7.04 36.91 -26.36
C PRO A 15 -6.27 38.22 -26.56
N LEU A 16 -6.26 38.81 -27.77
CA LEU A 16 -5.41 39.95 -28.12
C LEU A 16 -6.11 41.32 -28.03
N ILE A 17 -7.40 41.35 -27.69
CA ILE A 17 -8.15 42.61 -27.56
C ILE A 17 -8.09 43.07 -26.10
N SER A 18 -7.11 43.91 -25.77
CA SER A 18 -7.05 44.57 -24.46
C SER A 18 -8.15 45.65 -24.35
N GLY A 19 -9.00 45.53 -23.33
CA GLY A 19 -10.02 46.53 -22.98
C GLY A 19 -11.48 46.15 -23.25
N CYS A 20 -11.80 44.89 -23.58
CA CYS A 20 -13.19 44.45 -23.76
C CYS A 20 -13.83 43.92 -22.45
N ASP A 21 -15.13 44.17 -22.34
CA ASP A 21 -16.03 43.76 -21.26
C ASP A 21 -16.03 42.23 -21.06
N THR A 22 -15.90 41.78 -19.81
CA THR A 22 -15.68 40.38 -19.41
C THR A 22 -16.78 39.46 -19.94
N GLU A 23 -18.00 39.97 -20.07
CA GLU A 23 -19.17 39.23 -20.58
C GLU A 23 -19.06 38.88 -22.07
N ILE A 24 -18.36 39.69 -22.86
CA ILE A 24 -18.14 39.46 -24.30
C ILE A 24 -17.09 38.36 -24.51
N VAL A 25 -16.05 38.34 -23.68
CA VAL A 25 -15.00 37.30 -23.71
C VAL A 25 -15.58 35.94 -23.34
N GLU A 26 -16.39 35.87 -22.29
CA GLU A 26 -17.07 34.64 -21.89
C GLU A 26 -18.08 34.14 -22.94
N ARG A 27 -18.83 35.03 -23.59
CA ARG A 27 -19.72 34.65 -24.70
C ARG A 27 -18.92 34.15 -25.90
N GLY A 28 -17.77 34.75 -26.20
CA GLY A 28 -16.85 34.32 -27.24
C GLY A 28 -16.31 32.91 -26.97
N GLN A 29 -15.84 32.64 -25.76
CA GLN A 29 -15.36 31.31 -25.34
C GLN A 29 -16.48 30.27 -25.42
N ARG A 30 -17.67 30.55 -24.88
CA ARG A 30 -18.83 29.64 -24.96
C ARG A 30 -19.29 29.36 -26.40
N TYR A 31 -19.11 30.32 -27.32
CA TYR A 31 -19.43 30.14 -28.74
C TYR A 31 -18.39 29.27 -29.46
N VAL A 32 -17.10 29.45 -29.13
CA VAL A 32 -16.00 28.59 -29.64
C VAL A 32 -16.14 27.16 -29.10
N GLU A 33 -16.47 26.98 -27.82
CA GLU A 33 -16.75 25.66 -27.23
C GLU A 33 -17.94 24.97 -27.91
N ARG A 34 -19.05 25.67 -28.15
CA ARG A 34 -20.19 25.11 -28.89
C ARG A 34 -19.87 24.75 -30.34
N LEU A 35 -19.01 25.53 -31.00
CA LEU A 35 -18.55 25.21 -32.35
C LEU A 35 -17.59 24.02 -32.36
N PHE A 36 -16.73 23.88 -31.35
CA PHE A 36 -15.87 22.72 -31.17
C PHE A 36 -16.67 21.45 -30.87
N LEU A 37 -17.66 21.53 -30.00
CA LEU A 37 -18.61 20.45 -29.71
C LEU A 37 -19.43 20.08 -30.96
N GLY A 38 -19.95 21.06 -31.70
CA GLY A 38 -20.72 20.80 -32.93
C GLY A 38 -19.88 20.22 -34.09
N VAL A 39 -18.60 20.58 -34.18
CA VAL A 39 -17.66 19.96 -35.14
C VAL A 39 -17.22 18.57 -34.68
N SER A 40 -17.07 18.35 -33.37
CA SER A 40 -16.86 17.03 -32.77
C SER A 40 -18.06 16.11 -33.03
N ASP A 41 -19.29 16.60 -32.86
CA ASP A 41 -20.51 15.83 -33.11
C ASP A 41 -20.67 15.49 -34.61
N GLN A 42 -20.33 16.41 -35.51
CA GLN A 42 -20.32 16.14 -36.96
C GLN A 42 -19.20 15.20 -37.42
N LEU A 43 -18.05 15.20 -36.74
CA LEU A 43 -16.98 14.21 -36.97
C LEU A 43 -17.39 12.84 -36.41
N THR A 44 -17.96 12.78 -35.20
CA THR A 44 -18.49 11.58 -34.57
C THR A 44 -19.61 10.95 -35.41
N ALA A 45 -20.50 11.77 -36.00
CA ALA A 45 -21.57 11.32 -36.89
C ALA A 45 -21.08 10.86 -38.28
N LYS A 46 -19.86 11.23 -38.72
CA LYS A 46 -19.23 10.68 -39.94
C LYS A 46 -18.42 9.40 -39.67
N VAL A 47 -17.93 9.21 -38.44
CA VAL A 47 -17.27 7.96 -38.01
C VAL A 47 -18.29 6.82 -37.81
N SER A 48 -19.57 7.13 -37.55
CA SER A 48 -20.61 6.11 -37.30
C SER A 48 -20.97 5.22 -38.49
N ALA A 49 -20.61 5.59 -39.73
CA ALA A 49 -21.01 4.84 -40.92
C ALA A 49 -20.12 3.63 -41.28
N ASN A 50 -18.98 3.44 -40.60
CA ASN A 50 -17.99 2.40 -40.92
C ASN A 50 -17.65 1.50 -39.71
N ARG A 51 -18.55 1.37 -38.74
CA ARG A 51 -18.31 0.53 -37.55
C ARG A 51 -18.49 -0.94 -37.90
N GLU A 52 -17.55 -1.77 -37.45
CA GLU A 52 -17.69 -3.22 -37.51
C GLU A 52 -18.29 -3.72 -36.19
N PRO A 53 -19.36 -4.54 -36.22
CA PRO A 53 -19.92 -5.11 -35.00
C PRO A 53 -18.92 -5.99 -34.24
N LEU A 54 -18.93 -5.87 -32.91
CA LEU A 54 -18.22 -6.75 -31.99
C LEU A 54 -19.22 -7.62 -31.22
N HIS A 55 -18.78 -8.81 -30.86
CA HIS A 55 -19.51 -9.72 -29.98
C HIS A 55 -18.64 -10.04 -28.77
N VAL A 56 -19.08 -9.66 -27.56
CA VAL A 56 -18.35 -9.96 -26.32
C VAL A 56 -18.62 -11.41 -25.91
N GLU A 57 -17.55 -12.22 -25.82
CA GLU A 57 -17.63 -13.65 -25.49
C GLU A 57 -17.51 -13.89 -23.99
N GLY A 58 -16.76 -13.05 -23.27
CA GLY A 58 -16.55 -13.21 -21.84
C GLY A 58 -15.70 -12.13 -21.20
N PHE A 59 -15.54 -12.28 -19.89
CA PHE A 59 -14.85 -11.35 -19.02
C PHE A 59 -13.93 -12.10 -18.05
N LEU A 60 -12.82 -11.46 -17.67
CA LEU A 60 -11.99 -11.91 -16.56
C LEU A 60 -11.45 -10.68 -15.79
N PRO A 61 -11.92 -10.44 -14.55
CA PRO A 61 -13.05 -11.09 -13.88
C PRO A 61 -14.41 -10.67 -14.47
N LYS A 62 -15.48 -11.39 -14.10
CA LYS A 62 -16.85 -10.95 -14.41
C LYS A 62 -17.14 -9.59 -13.79
N PRO A 63 -17.97 -8.75 -14.44
CA PRO A 63 -18.49 -7.52 -13.83
C PRO A 63 -19.13 -7.84 -12.47
N ASN A 64 -18.86 -6.99 -11.49
CA ASN A 64 -19.24 -7.23 -10.10
C ASN A 64 -19.67 -5.96 -9.35
N TYR A 65 -19.72 -4.81 -10.02
CA TYR A 65 -20.21 -3.60 -9.39
C TYR A 65 -21.72 -3.70 -9.18
N GLN A 66 -22.15 -3.70 -7.92
CA GLN A 66 -23.54 -3.97 -7.51
C GLN A 66 -24.58 -3.04 -8.18
N GLY A 67 -24.18 -1.82 -8.54
CA GLY A 67 -25.07 -0.86 -9.17
C GLY A 67 -25.52 -1.25 -10.58
N ASN A 68 -24.68 -1.97 -11.33
CA ASN A 68 -24.83 -2.06 -12.78
C ASN A 68 -24.54 -3.46 -13.35
N ALA A 69 -23.76 -4.32 -12.67
CA ALA A 69 -23.48 -5.67 -13.16
C ALA A 69 -24.77 -6.53 -13.23
N ASP A 70 -25.03 -7.12 -14.41
CA ASP A 70 -26.14 -8.05 -14.65
C ASP A 70 -25.90 -9.03 -15.83
N ASP A 71 -26.86 -9.91 -16.12
CA ASP A 71 -26.69 -10.94 -17.16
C ASP A 71 -26.58 -10.36 -18.60
N SER A 72 -26.85 -9.07 -18.78
CA SER A 72 -26.85 -8.34 -20.06
C SER A 72 -25.52 -7.63 -20.33
N ASP A 73 -24.55 -7.67 -19.42
CA ASP A 73 -23.26 -6.94 -19.52
C ASP A 73 -22.58 -7.10 -20.89
N ARG A 74 -22.63 -8.30 -21.48
CA ARG A 74 -22.01 -8.59 -22.79
C ARG A 74 -22.66 -7.84 -23.93
N HIS A 75 -23.97 -7.63 -23.86
CA HIS A 75 -24.72 -6.92 -24.88
C HIS A 75 -24.58 -5.41 -24.72
N GLN A 76 -24.68 -4.93 -23.47
CA GLN A 76 -24.52 -3.52 -23.11
C GLN A 76 -23.23 -2.92 -23.68
N LEU A 77 -22.11 -3.66 -23.62
CA LEU A 77 -20.83 -3.18 -24.17
C LEU A 77 -20.78 -2.90 -25.69
N VAL A 78 -21.81 -3.32 -26.44
CA VAL A 78 -21.80 -3.32 -27.91
C VAL A 78 -23.19 -3.04 -28.51
N ASP A 79 -24.14 -2.52 -27.74
CA ASP A 79 -25.53 -2.32 -28.20
C ASP A 79 -25.72 -1.03 -29.02
N GLY A 80 -24.73 -0.13 -29.01
CA GLY A 80 -24.69 1.14 -29.72
C GLY A 80 -25.41 2.28 -29.00
N ALA A 81 -25.91 2.08 -27.77
CA ALA A 81 -26.67 3.05 -26.99
C ALA A 81 -25.80 3.75 -25.95
N LEU A 82 -25.39 5.00 -26.25
CA LEU A 82 -24.56 5.78 -25.32
C LEU A 82 -25.30 6.22 -24.05
N ILE A 83 -24.70 5.92 -22.90
CA ILE A 83 -25.21 6.27 -21.58
C ILE A 83 -24.75 7.68 -21.16
N PRO A 84 -25.65 8.51 -20.59
CA PRO A 84 -25.28 9.82 -20.05
C PRO A 84 -24.43 9.69 -18.78
N PRO A 85 -23.58 10.69 -18.47
CA PRO A 85 -22.87 10.71 -17.19
C PRO A 85 -23.81 11.05 -16.01
N PRO A 86 -23.52 10.56 -14.79
CA PRO A 86 -22.42 9.66 -14.44
C PRO A 86 -22.73 8.19 -14.72
N MET A 87 -21.85 7.52 -15.48
CA MET A 87 -22.08 6.16 -15.99
C MET A 87 -22.44 5.12 -14.89
N TRP A 88 -21.79 5.18 -13.73
CA TRP A 88 -22.00 4.26 -12.61
C TRP A 88 -23.39 4.33 -11.94
N THR A 89 -24.28 5.23 -12.36
CA THR A 89 -25.67 5.26 -11.88
C THR A 89 -26.66 4.55 -12.81
N HIS A 90 -26.20 4.01 -13.94
CA HIS A 90 -27.05 3.45 -14.99
C HIS A 90 -26.87 1.94 -15.14
N ARG A 91 -27.95 1.17 -14.93
CA ARG A 91 -27.95 -0.30 -15.06
C ARG A 91 -27.45 -0.80 -16.41
N GLU A 92 -27.57 0.05 -17.43
CA GLU A 92 -27.19 -0.23 -18.79
C GLU A 92 -25.66 -0.21 -19.01
N SER A 93 -24.86 0.28 -18.06
CA SER A 93 -23.39 0.31 -18.19
C SER A 93 -22.75 -0.87 -17.47
N VAL A 94 -21.55 -1.28 -17.86
CA VAL A 94 -20.83 -2.38 -17.22
C VAL A 94 -19.78 -1.88 -16.24
N GLY A 95 -19.82 -2.39 -15.01
CA GLY A 95 -18.98 -1.92 -13.90
C GLY A 95 -18.21 -3.03 -13.18
N TRP A 96 -16.97 -2.73 -12.81
CA TRP A 96 -16.12 -3.54 -11.94
C TRP A 96 -15.74 -2.78 -10.67
N PHE A 97 -15.60 -3.49 -9.56
CA PHE A 97 -15.13 -3.00 -8.27
C PHE A 97 -14.06 -3.92 -7.68
N GLY A 98 -12.95 -3.32 -7.24
CA GLY A 98 -11.83 -4.01 -6.60
C GLY A 98 -11.06 -4.95 -7.54
N HIS A 99 -11.16 -4.72 -8.86
CA HIS A 99 -10.59 -5.59 -9.88
C HIS A 99 -9.97 -4.80 -11.02
N THR A 100 -8.64 -4.78 -11.07
CA THR A 100 -7.83 -4.34 -12.20
C THR A 100 -6.61 -5.28 -12.28
N PRO A 101 -6.18 -5.73 -13.48
CA PRO A 101 -6.78 -5.47 -14.78
C PRO A 101 -8.12 -6.18 -15.02
N VAL A 102 -8.93 -5.60 -15.91
CA VAL A 102 -10.13 -6.21 -16.50
C VAL A 102 -9.81 -6.70 -17.90
N VAL A 103 -10.17 -7.93 -18.22
CA VAL A 103 -10.00 -8.54 -19.55
C VAL A 103 -11.37 -8.74 -20.19
N ILE A 104 -11.52 -8.29 -21.43
CA ILE A 104 -12.72 -8.43 -22.25
C ILE A 104 -12.35 -9.26 -23.48
N ASP A 105 -12.93 -10.45 -23.61
CA ASP A 105 -12.78 -11.31 -24.78
C ASP A 105 -13.91 -11.00 -25.76
N ALA A 106 -13.56 -10.60 -26.98
CA ALA A 106 -14.48 -10.14 -27.99
C ALA A 106 -14.14 -10.72 -29.35
N ARG A 107 -15.14 -10.76 -30.24
CA ARG A 107 -15.02 -11.27 -31.59
C ARG A 107 -15.55 -10.26 -32.60
N ARG A 108 -14.76 -10.02 -33.63
CA ARG A 108 -15.15 -9.25 -34.82
C ARG A 108 -16.12 -10.05 -35.68
N ALA A 109 -17.11 -9.36 -36.26
CA ALA A 109 -18.03 -9.96 -37.22
C ALA A 109 -17.31 -10.43 -38.49
N SER A 110 -16.28 -9.71 -38.94
CA SER A 110 -15.45 -10.11 -40.08
C SER A 110 -14.34 -11.06 -39.67
N SER A 111 -14.12 -12.09 -40.48
CA SER A 111 -12.94 -12.97 -40.41
C SER A 111 -11.73 -12.40 -41.16
N SER A 112 -11.91 -11.31 -41.92
CA SER A 112 -10.79 -10.67 -42.64
C SER A 112 -9.96 -9.80 -41.70
N ARG A 113 -8.65 -9.86 -41.91
CA ARG A 113 -7.72 -9.02 -41.16
C ARG A 113 -7.88 -7.56 -41.52
N ALA A 114 -7.82 -6.70 -40.51
CA ALA A 114 -7.95 -5.26 -40.69
C ALA A 114 -7.03 -4.49 -39.74
N SER A 115 -6.68 -3.26 -40.12
CA SER A 115 -6.12 -2.27 -39.21
C SER A 115 -7.18 -1.22 -38.92
N GLY A 116 -7.16 -0.64 -37.72
CA GLY A 116 -8.26 0.18 -37.25
C GLY A 116 -8.02 0.77 -35.86
N ARG A 117 -9.11 1.16 -35.23
CA ARG A 117 -9.14 1.69 -33.86
C ARG A 117 -10.14 0.91 -33.04
N VAL A 118 -9.71 0.43 -31.88
CA VAL A 118 -10.64 0.01 -30.83
C VAL A 118 -11.00 1.25 -30.02
N ARG A 119 -12.27 1.62 -29.99
CA ARG A 119 -12.78 2.77 -29.24
C ARG A 119 -13.54 2.28 -28.03
N ILE A 120 -13.26 2.83 -26.85
CA ILE A 120 -13.86 2.41 -25.59
C ILE A 120 -14.47 3.64 -24.90
N HIS A 121 -15.76 3.59 -24.58
CA HIS A 121 -16.47 4.63 -23.86
C HIS A 121 -16.43 4.33 -22.36
N ALA A 122 -15.79 5.21 -21.59
CA ALA A 122 -15.51 4.99 -20.17
C ALA A 122 -15.90 6.20 -19.31
N GLY A 123 -16.36 5.93 -18.09
CA GLY A 123 -16.76 6.94 -17.12
C GLY A 123 -15.63 7.39 -16.19
N HIS A 124 -15.58 8.69 -15.89
CA HIS A 124 -14.68 9.29 -14.91
C HIS A 124 -15.45 10.02 -13.80
N GLY A 125 -15.10 9.74 -12.54
CA GLY A 125 -15.65 10.35 -11.34
C GLY A 125 -14.67 10.32 -10.17
N LEU A 126 -14.30 11.50 -9.65
CA LEU A 126 -13.37 11.66 -8.53
C LEU A 126 -13.95 11.05 -7.24
N TYR A 127 -15.18 11.42 -6.88
CA TYR A 127 -15.81 10.96 -5.64
C TYR A 127 -16.37 9.53 -5.72
N ALA A 128 -16.51 9.01 -6.94
CA ALA A 128 -16.93 7.63 -7.18
C ALA A 128 -15.75 6.67 -7.32
N ASP A 129 -14.51 7.17 -7.18
CA ASP A 129 -13.27 6.41 -7.41
C ASP A 129 -13.30 5.62 -8.72
N SER A 130 -13.75 6.28 -9.79
CA SER A 130 -13.83 5.73 -11.15
C SER A 130 -12.89 6.53 -12.05
N ALA A 131 -11.73 5.98 -12.39
CA ALA A 131 -10.79 6.57 -13.32
C ALA A 131 -10.86 5.92 -14.69
N LEU A 132 -10.41 6.66 -15.71
CA LEU A 132 -10.16 6.07 -17.02
C LEU A 132 -9.02 5.04 -16.92
N PRO A 133 -9.05 4.00 -17.76
CA PRO A 133 -7.91 3.09 -17.90
C PRO A 133 -6.59 3.83 -18.13
N ARG A 134 -5.59 3.53 -17.30
CA ARG A 134 -4.21 4.04 -17.42
C ARG A 134 -3.42 3.36 -18.54
N GLN A 135 -3.75 2.11 -18.83
CA GLN A 135 -3.19 1.35 -19.93
C GLN A 135 -4.27 0.46 -20.52
N ILE A 136 -4.27 0.37 -21.85
CA ILE A 136 -5.10 -0.56 -22.59
C ILE A 136 -4.18 -1.31 -23.52
N ASP A 137 -4.17 -2.64 -23.45
CA ASP A 137 -3.51 -3.49 -24.44
C ASP A 137 -4.57 -4.27 -25.20
N VAL A 138 -4.47 -4.26 -26.52
CA VAL A 138 -5.35 -5.01 -27.40
C VAL A 138 -4.54 -6.13 -28.03
N TYR A 139 -5.02 -7.35 -27.86
CA TYR A 139 -4.44 -8.56 -28.41
C TYR A 139 -5.34 -9.13 -29.51
N SER A 140 -4.76 -9.81 -30.48
CA SER A 140 -5.52 -10.50 -31.53
C SER A 140 -4.81 -11.77 -31.98
N ASP A 141 -5.56 -12.66 -32.61
CA ASP A 141 -5.08 -13.94 -33.11
C ASP A 141 -4.18 -13.79 -34.34
N ARG A 142 -3.03 -14.46 -34.32
CA ARG A 142 -2.13 -14.65 -35.45
C ARG A 142 -1.66 -16.10 -35.57
N PRO A 143 -1.06 -16.53 -36.71
CA PRO A 143 -0.60 -17.90 -36.88
C PRO A 143 0.43 -18.33 -35.82
N GLU A 144 1.21 -17.37 -35.32
CA GLU A 144 2.17 -17.53 -34.22
C GLU A 144 1.53 -17.57 -32.82
N GLY A 145 0.23 -17.30 -32.68
CA GLY A 145 -0.50 -17.23 -31.42
C GLY A 145 -1.16 -15.86 -31.17
N MET A 146 -1.53 -15.58 -29.93
CA MET A 146 -2.07 -14.27 -29.52
C MET A 146 -0.96 -13.24 -29.45
N VAL A 147 -1.13 -12.10 -30.11
CA VAL A 147 -0.12 -11.02 -30.15
C VAL A 147 -0.71 -9.67 -29.77
N VAL A 148 0.13 -8.78 -29.22
CA VAL A 148 -0.26 -7.39 -28.99
C VAL A 148 -0.38 -6.66 -30.34
N VAL A 149 -1.59 -6.20 -30.67
CA VAL A 149 -1.87 -5.49 -31.93
C VAL A 149 -2.00 -3.98 -31.76
N GLY A 150 -2.11 -3.49 -30.52
CA GLY A 150 -2.10 -2.07 -30.21
C GLY A 150 -2.13 -1.82 -28.71
N SER A 151 -1.68 -0.63 -28.31
CA SER A 151 -1.71 -0.20 -26.91
C SER A 151 -2.08 1.27 -26.80
N TYR A 152 -2.74 1.62 -25.70
CA TYR A 152 -2.95 2.98 -25.22
C TYR A 152 -2.30 3.12 -23.85
N GLN A 153 -1.70 4.27 -23.61
CA GLN A 153 -1.28 4.68 -22.28
C GLN A 153 -1.84 6.06 -21.98
N GLU A 154 -2.32 6.23 -20.76
CA GLU A 154 -2.71 7.53 -20.24
C GLU A 154 -1.53 8.49 -20.28
N ARG A 155 -1.84 9.73 -20.66
CA ARG A 155 -0.87 10.83 -20.69
C ARG A 155 -0.75 11.43 -19.30
N PRO A 156 0.47 11.72 -18.82
CA PRO A 156 0.66 12.49 -17.61
C PRO A 156 -0.09 13.84 -17.69
N ASN A 157 -0.68 14.28 -16.58
CA ASN A 157 -1.36 15.58 -16.42
C ASN A 157 -2.66 15.78 -17.22
N LEU A 158 -3.34 14.70 -17.60
CA LEU A 158 -4.68 14.82 -18.19
C LEU A 158 -5.66 15.35 -17.13
N THR A 159 -6.14 16.59 -17.31
CA THR A 159 -7.19 17.15 -16.45
C THR A 159 -8.55 16.69 -16.97
N LEU A 160 -9.22 15.84 -16.20
CA LEU A 160 -10.55 15.34 -16.52
C LEU A 160 -11.59 16.05 -15.65
N ALA A 161 -12.76 16.30 -16.24
CA ALA A 161 -13.89 16.88 -15.52
C ALA A 161 -14.64 15.76 -14.78
N ASP A 162 -15.00 16.01 -13.52
CA ASP A 162 -15.74 15.07 -12.69
C ASP A 162 -17.11 14.73 -13.30
N LYS A 163 -17.56 13.48 -13.10
CA LYS A 163 -18.85 12.95 -13.60
C LYS A 163 -19.01 13.16 -15.11
N ARG A 164 -18.04 12.69 -15.88
CA ARG A 164 -18.04 12.75 -17.35
C ARG A 164 -17.63 11.42 -17.97
N ASN A 165 -18.02 11.22 -19.22
CA ASN A 165 -17.66 10.05 -20.00
C ASN A 165 -16.71 10.45 -21.14
N TYR A 166 -15.81 9.56 -21.51
CA TYR A 166 -14.74 9.82 -22.47
C TYR A 166 -14.58 8.64 -23.44
N TRP A 167 -14.26 8.95 -24.70
CA TRP A 167 -13.82 7.96 -25.67
C TRP A 167 -12.31 7.81 -25.63
N LEU A 168 -11.86 6.59 -25.36
CA LEU A 168 -10.46 6.18 -25.48
C LEU A 168 -10.27 5.48 -26.82
N GLU A 169 -9.22 5.83 -27.57
CA GLU A 169 -8.93 5.20 -28.86
C GLU A 169 -7.58 4.48 -28.83
N VAL A 170 -7.62 3.19 -29.14
CA VAL A 170 -6.42 2.34 -29.27
C VAL A 170 -6.18 2.05 -30.76
N PRO A 171 -5.14 2.62 -31.39
CA PRO A 171 -4.78 2.26 -32.75
C PRO A 171 -4.26 0.82 -32.78
N VAL A 172 -4.82 0.00 -33.67
CA VAL A 172 -4.51 -1.43 -33.79
C VAL A 172 -4.18 -1.81 -35.22
N THR A 173 -3.25 -2.75 -35.40
CA THR A 173 -2.74 -3.17 -36.71
C THR A 173 -2.79 -4.68 -36.89
N ASP A 174 -3.19 -5.11 -38.09
CA ASP A 174 -3.25 -6.52 -38.48
C ASP A 174 -4.02 -7.39 -37.46
N VAL A 175 -5.24 -6.95 -37.18
CA VAL A 175 -6.19 -7.57 -36.24
C VAL A 175 -6.91 -8.72 -36.94
N GLY A 176 -6.89 -9.92 -36.35
CA GLY A 176 -7.65 -11.10 -36.72
C GLY A 176 -9.12 -11.03 -36.30
N GLN A 177 -9.77 -12.18 -36.13
CA GLN A 177 -11.20 -12.22 -35.76
C GLN A 177 -11.40 -12.07 -34.25
N ARG A 178 -10.50 -12.62 -33.43
CA ARG A 178 -10.55 -12.55 -31.98
C ARG A 178 -9.82 -11.30 -31.50
N LEU A 179 -10.40 -10.63 -30.51
CA LEU A 179 -9.88 -9.46 -29.84
C LEU A 179 -9.92 -9.72 -28.34
N VAL A 180 -8.78 -9.57 -27.67
CA VAL A 180 -8.74 -9.55 -26.20
C VAL A 180 -8.26 -8.19 -25.76
N ILE A 181 -9.11 -7.46 -25.04
CA ILE A 181 -8.85 -6.10 -24.58
C ILE A 181 -8.54 -6.18 -23.08
N VAL A 182 -7.35 -5.76 -22.68
CA VAL A 182 -6.93 -5.71 -21.28
C VAL A 182 -6.83 -4.27 -20.82
N LEU A 183 -7.58 -3.93 -19.77
CA LEU A 183 -7.73 -2.59 -19.22
C LEU A 183 -7.10 -2.57 -17.83
N HIS A 184 -6.07 -1.75 -17.64
CA HIS A 184 -5.57 -1.42 -16.31
C HIS A 184 -6.11 -0.06 -15.90
N ALA A 185 -6.79 0.04 -14.76
CA ALA A 185 -7.19 1.30 -14.14
C ALA A 185 -6.37 1.60 -12.88
N ARG A 186 -6.33 2.87 -12.47
CA ARG A 186 -5.70 3.33 -11.21
C ARG A 186 -6.57 3.07 -9.99
N THR A 187 -7.88 3.23 -10.18
CA THR A 187 -8.86 3.25 -9.10
C THR A 187 -9.49 1.88 -8.88
N SER A 188 -10.23 1.75 -7.78
CA SER A 188 -10.93 0.51 -7.47
C SER A 188 -12.12 0.25 -8.39
N HIS A 189 -12.64 1.27 -9.11
CA HIS A 189 -13.74 1.11 -10.04
C HIS A 189 -13.36 1.34 -11.50
N VAL A 190 -13.97 0.56 -12.38
CA VAL A 190 -13.96 0.73 -13.85
C VAL A 190 -15.39 0.67 -14.35
N HIS A 191 -15.83 1.69 -15.09
CA HIS A 191 -17.16 1.74 -15.70
C HIS A 191 -17.04 1.98 -17.20
N LEU A 192 -17.64 1.09 -17.97
CA LEU A 192 -17.64 1.07 -19.42
C LEU A 192 -19.07 1.01 -19.95
N ASP A 193 -19.24 1.45 -21.18
CA ASP A 193 -20.53 1.47 -21.86
C ASP A 193 -20.41 0.89 -23.27
N GLU A 194 -19.55 1.45 -24.12
CA GLU A 194 -19.46 1.03 -25.53
C GLU A 194 -18.04 0.64 -25.93
N ILE A 195 -17.92 -0.43 -26.73
CA ILE A 195 -16.67 -0.86 -27.36
C ILE A 195 -16.89 -1.05 -28.86
N GLU A 196 -16.14 -0.30 -29.66
CA GLU A 196 -16.28 -0.29 -31.11
C GLU A 196 -14.96 -0.66 -31.80
N PHE A 197 -15.03 -1.42 -32.90
CA PHE A 197 -13.94 -1.49 -33.87
C PHE A 197 -14.25 -0.64 -35.09
N VAL A 198 -13.37 0.32 -35.39
CA VAL A 198 -13.47 1.21 -36.55
C VAL A 198 -12.29 0.95 -37.48
N PRO A 199 -12.49 0.31 -38.65
CA PRO A 199 -11.44 0.12 -39.64
C PRO A 199 -10.84 1.46 -40.09
N ASP A 200 -9.51 1.50 -40.17
CA ASP A 200 -8.72 2.66 -40.57
C ASP A 200 -7.52 2.19 -41.39
N ALA A 201 -7.69 2.19 -42.71
CA ALA A 201 -6.68 1.73 -43.67
C ALA A 201 -5.37 2.57 -43.63
N SER A 202 -5.37 3.74 -42.99
CA SER A 202 -4.15 4.53 -42.82
C SER A 202 -3.16 3.88 -41.84
N LEU A 203 -3.63 3.02 -40.93
CA LEU A 203 -2.82 2.37 -39.91
C LEU A 203 -2.07 1.13 -40.42
N THR A 204 -2.46 0.57 -41.57
CA THR A 204 -1.84 -0.62 -42.19
C THR A 204 -0.34 -0.44 -42.53
N ARG A 205 0.16 0.80 -42.56
CA ARG A 205 1.58 1.12 -42.85
C ARG A 205 2.48 1.19 -41.60
N ARG A 206 1.95 0.99 -40.40
CA ARG A 206 2.76 0.92 -39.18
C ARG A 206 3.27 -0.51 -38.98
N ASN A 207 4.54 -0.66 -38.61
CA ASN A 207 5.06 -1.96 -38.20
C ASN A 207 4.28 -2.43 -36.96
N PRO A 208 3.65 -3.62 -36.99
CA PRO A 208 2.92 -4.12 -35.84
C PRO A 208 3.89 -4.42 -34.69
N PRO A 209 3.47 -4.24 -33.42
CA PRO A 209 4.16 -4.86 -32.30
C PRO A 209 4.21 -6.39 -32.51
N THR A 210 5.31 -7.03 -32.16
CA THR A 210 5.54 -8.47 -32.40
C THR A 210 5.61 -9.27 -31.10
N GLU A 211 5.05 -8.75 -30.01
CA GLU A 211 5.05 -9.44 -28.73
C GLU A 211 3.97 -10.52 -28.74
N VAL A 212 4.43 -11.77 -28.72
CA VAL A 212 3.61 -12.99 -28.72
C VAL A 212 3.44 -13.48 -27.28
N VAL A 213 2.24 -13.93 -26.93
CA VAL A 213 1.94 -14.53 -25.62
C VAL A 213 2.08 -16.05 -25.72
N ASP A 214 2.85 -16.64 -24.80
CA ASP A 214 3.17 -18.08 -24.80
C ASP A 214 1.94 -19.02 -24.69
N ALA A 215 0.81 -18.51 -24.18
CA ALA A 215 -0.45 -19.23 -24.07
C ALA A 215 -1.65 -18.34 -24.39
N GLU A 216 -2.65 -18.89 -25.11
CA GLU A 216 -3.84 -18.15 -25.57
C GLU A 216 -4.95 -18.01 -24.50
N THR A 217 -4.68 -18.38 -23.25
CA THR A 217 -5.64 -18.26 -22.16
C THR A 217 -5.77 -16.81 -21.72
N LEU A 218 -6.96 -16.40 -21.26
CA LEU A 218 -7.17 -15.04 -20.76
C LEU A 218 -6.26 -14.71 -19.57
N GLU A 219 -5.93 -15.68 -18.73
CA GLU A 219 -5.01 -15.50 -17.60
C GLU A 219 -3.57 -15.22 -18.06
N ALA A 220 -3.09 -15.93 -19.09
CA ALA A 220 -1.76 -15.69 -19.65
C ALA A 220 -1.67 -14.31 -20.31
N ILE A 221 -2.70 -13.91 -21.05
CA ILE A 221 -2.80 -12.57 -21.65
C ILE A 221 -2.87 -11.49 -20.56
N ARG A 222 -3.63 -11.72 -19.47
CA ARG A 222 -3.69 -10.83 -18.30
C ARG A 222 -2.32 -10.63 -17.67
N SER A 223 -1.60 -11.72 -17.43
CA SER A 223 -0.25 -11.69 -16.85
C SER A 223 0.75 -10.98 -17.76
N HIS A 224 0.66 -11.19 -19.08
CA HIS A 224 1.51 -10.50 -20.05
C HIS A 224 1.26 -8.98 -20.05
N ALA A 225 -0.01 -8.55 -20.04
CA ALA A 225 -0.38 -7.14 -19.97
C ALA A 225 0.11 -6.46 -18.67
N ALA A 226 -0.01 -7.14 -17.53
CA ALA A 226 0.56 -6.68 -16.26
C ALA A 226 2.09 -6.48 -16.34
N GLY A 227 2.82 -7.43 -16.95
CA GLY A 227 4.25 -7.29 -17.21
C GLY A 227 4.58 -6.09 -18.11
N ARG A 228 3.80 -5.85 -19.17
CA ARG A 228 3.95 -4.66 -20.02
C ARG A 228 3.74 -3.37 -19.23
N LEU A 229 2.70 -3.32 -18.41
CA LEU A 229 2.44 -2.17 -17.54
C LEU A 229 3.60 -1.91 -16.58
N ARG A 230 4.13 -2.94 -15.93
CA ARG A 230 5.31 -2.84 -15.07
C ARG A 230 6.51 -2.23 -15.81
N VAL A 231 6.81 -2.71 -17.01
CA VAL A 231 7.90 -2.17 -17.86
C VAL A 231 7.64 -0.71 -18.22
N ASN A 232 6.41 -0.37 -18.64
CA ASN A 232 6.04 1.00 -19.00
C ASN A 232 6.17 1.96 -17.82
N MET A 233 5.78 1.52 -16.62
CA MET A 233 5.93 2.31 -15.39
C MET A 233 7.41 2.45 -15.00
N ALA A 234 8.21 1.38 -15.08
CA ALA A 234 9.64 1.43 -14.83
C ALA A 234 10.40 2.36 -15.80
N LEU A 235 9.99 2.41 -17.07
CA LEU A 235 10.56 3.33 -18.06
C LEU A 235 10.24 4.80 -17.73
N ARG A 236 9.02 5.10 -17.29
CA ARG A 236 8.65 6.47 -16.85
C ARG A 236 9.44 6.91 -15.62
N ALA A 237 9.68 5.98 -14.71
CA ALA A 237 10.53 6.18 -13.54
C ALA A 237 11.99 6.49 -13.92
N THR A 238 12.56 5.77 -14.89
CA THR A 238 13.96 5.94 -15.33
C THR A 238 14.20 7.18 -16.20
N ASP A 239 13.19 7.64 -16.96
CA ASP A 239 13.29 8.83 -17.84
C ASP A 239 13.35 10.17 -17.06
N ARG A 240 13.11 10.16 -15.74
CA ARG A 240 13.36 11.32 -14.84
C ARG A 240 14.86 11.64 -14.66
N SER A 241 15.76 11.00 -15.40
CA SER A 241 17.22 11.03 -15.23
C SER A 241 17.91 12.30 -15.73
N GLN A 242 17.49 13.46 -15.21
CA GLN A 242 18.39 14.61 -15.04
C GLN A 242 19.57 14.29 -14.10
N SER A 243 19.46 13.22 -13.30
CA SER A 243 20.45 12.80 -12.32
C SER A 243 21.80 12.44 -12.96
N LYS A 244 21.85 11.57 -13.99
CA LYS A 244 23.14 11.02 -14.44
C LYS A 244 24.13 12.08 -14.96
N MET A 245 23.64 13.12 -15.62
CA MET A 245 24.48 14.25 -16.05
C MET A 245 24.92 15.09 -14.85
N ALA A 246 24.01 15.46 -13.95
CA ALA A 246 24.33 16.23 -12.75
C ALA A 246 25.40 15.54 -11.88
N TRP A 247 25.27 14.23 -11.66
CA TRP A 247 26.27 13.46 -10.89
C TRP A 247 27.65 13.40 -11.59
N ARG A 248 27.67 13.30 -12.94
CA ARG A 248 28.91 13.33 -13.72
C ARG A 248 29.57 14.70 -13.72
N GLU A 249 28.79 15.77 -13.74
CA GLU A 249 29.28 17.14 -13.65
C GLU A 249 29.86 17.44 -12.28
N ALA A 250 29.19 17.00 -11.21
CA ALA A 250 29.63 17.23 -9.84
C ALA A 250 30.90 16.45 -9.46
N PHE A 251 31.05 15.19 -9.90
CA PHE A 251 32.09 14.29 -9.38
C PHE A 251 33.04 13.69 -10.42
N GLY A 252 32.78 13.90 -11.71
CA GLY A 252 33.57 13.38 -12.82
C GLY A 252 32.99 12.11 -13.46
N ARG A 253 33.45 11.82 -14.69
CA ARG A 253 33.08 10.62 -15.45
C ARG A 253 33.84 9.41 -14.87
N ASP A 254 33.15 8.29 -14.69
CA ASP A 254 33.72 7.00 -14.24
C ASP A 254 34.24 6.91 -12.79
N ARG A 255 33.65 7.72 -11.89
CA ARG A 255 33.93 7.67 -10.45
C ARG A 255 32.79 7.00 -9.68
N VAL A 256 33.15 6.11 -8.75
CA VAL A 256 32.26 5.68 -7.68
C VAL A 256 32.31 6.72 -6.58
N ILE A 257 31.15 7.23 -6.19
CA ILE A 257 30.98 8.14 -5.09
C ILE A 257 30.34 7.39 -3.93
N SER A 258 30.79 7.67 -2.72
CA SER A 258 30.21 7.13 -1.50
C SER A 258 30.07 8.22 -0.45
N TRP A 259 29.02 8.15 0.37
CA TRP A 259 28.77 9.13 1.43
C TRP A 259 28.03 8.47 2.60
N VAL A 260 28.09 9.09 3.79
CA VAL A 260 27.22 8.72 4.91
C VAL A 260 25.80 9.15 4.56
N ALA A 261 24.90 8.18 4.37
CA ALA A 261 23.53 8.43 3.94
C ALA A 261 22.57 8.52 5.14
N ASP A 262 21.47 9.24 4.93
CA ASP A 262 20.30 9.10 5.79
C ASP A 262 19.50 7.87 5.36
N PRO A 263 19.49 6.77 6.15
CA PRO A 263 18.72 5.56 5.82
C PRO A 263 17.22 5.84 5.65
N TRP A 264 16.71 6.84 6.37
CA TRP A 264 15.28 7.09 6.50
C TRP A 264 14.73 8.09 5.49
N ARG A 265 15.55 8.58 4.56
CA ARG A 265 15.10 9.48 3.51
C ARG A 265 14.01 8.81 2.67
N HIS A 266 12.81 9.38 2.65
CA HIS A 266 11.68 8.87 1.87
C HIS A 266 11.97 8.88 0.35
N ARG A 267 12.17 10.08 -0.21
CA ARG A 267 12.41 10.33 -1.65
C ARG A 267 13.89 10.16 -2.01
N MET A 268 14.32 8.91 -2.08
CA MET A 268 15.65 8.51 -2.59
C MET A 268 15.74 8.66 -4.12
N ASP A 269 14.61 8.55 -4.82
CA ASP A 269 14.51 8.74 -6.27
C ASP A 269 14.88 10.16 -6.72
N THR A 270 14.72 11.16 -5.85
CA THR A 270 15.05 12.55 -6.12
C THR A 270 16.43 12.96 -5.57
N LEU A 271 17.28 12.01 -5.16
CA LEU A 271 18.59 12.32 -4.60
C LEU A 271 19.54 12.86 -5.69
N GLY A 272 20.00 14.09 -5.48
CA GLY A 272 20.99 14.76 -6.32
C GLY A 272 22.37 14.85 -5.66
N PRO A 273 23.42 15.19 -6.45
CA PRO A 273 24.78 15.34 -5.95
C PRO A 273 24.92 16.44 -4.87
N ASP A 274 24.12 17.50 -4.92
CA ASP A 274 24.19 18.61 -3.95
C ASP A 274 23.71 18.22 -2.54
N ALA A 275 23.00 17.09 -2.42
CA ALA A 275 22.46 16.59 -1.17
C ALA A 275 23.42 15.64 -0.42
N ILE A 276 24.64 15.43 -0.94
CA ILE A 276 25.61 14.50 -0.34
C ILE A 276 26.84 15.23 0.17
N ASP A 277 27.31 14.82 1.35
CA ASP A 277 28.63 15.17 1.84
C ASP A 277 29.58 14.01 1.52
N ALA A 278 30.26 14.13 0.38
CA ALA A 278 31.21 13.14 -0.10
C ALA A 278 32.56 13.22 0.64
N ASP A 279 32.77 14.11 1.61
CA ASP A 279 34.01 14.19 2.40
C ASP A 279 33.82 13.61 3.81
N ASN A 280 32.59 13.60 4.32
CA ASN A 280 32.29 12.95 5.59
C ASN A 280 32.58 11.44 5.53
N ARG A 281 33.52 10.99 6.38
CA ARG A 281 33.91 9.59 6.57
C ARG A 281 33.68 9.10 8.00
N HIS A 282 32.80 9.78 8.72
CA HIS A 282 32.50 9.47 10.11
C HIS A 282 31.03 9.09 10.30
N ILE A 283 30.82 7.91 10.86
CA ILE A 283 29.52 7.39 11.25
C ILE A 283 29.45 7.45 12.77
N GLN A 284 28.44 8.13 13.30
CA GLN A 284 28.14 8.15 14.71
C GLN A 284 26.86 7.34 14.97
N VAL A 285 26.96 6.37 15.88
CA VAL A 285 25.84 5.60 16.39
C VAL A 285 25.70 5.88 17.88
N LEU A 286 24.49 6.23 18.31
CA LEU A 286 24.15 6.55 19.69
C LEU A 286 22.90 5.75 20.06
N GLY A 287 22.96 4.97 21.12
CA GLY A 287 21.82 4.17 21.57
C GLY A 287 22.08 3.50 22.90
N THR A 288 21.33 2.45 23.19
CA THR A 288 21.38 1.69 24.44
C THR A 288 21.73 0.23 24.21
N ASN A 289 22.20 -0.47 25.23
CA ASN A 289 22.46 -1.91 25.17
C ASN A 289 21.19 -2.79 25.14
N SER A 290 20.06 -2.28 24.65
CA SER A 290 18.76 -2.95 24.64
C SER A 290 17.97 -2.82 23.32
N GLU A 291 18.61 -2.27 22.28
CA GLU A 291 17.97 -1.94 21.00
C GLU A 291 18.91 -2.21 19.82
N PHE A 292 18.39 -2.02 18.62
CA PHE A 292 19.16 -1.95 17.39
C PHE A 292 19.30 -0.49 16.94
N GLU A 293 20.35 -0.19 16.18
CA GLU A 293 20.53 1.12 15.56
C GLU A 293 20.94 0.98 14.11
N THR A 294 20.45 1.89 13.28
CA THR A 294 20.71 1.86 11.84
C THR A 294 21.60 3.00 11.38
N PHE A 295 22.53 2.67 10.48
CA PHE A 295 23.15 3.65 9.60
C PHE A 295 23.26 3.12 8.17
N ALA A 296 23.47 4.02 7.21
CA ALA A 296 23.65 3.64 5.81
C ALA A 296 24.84 4.36 5.15
N ILE A 297 25.45 3.68 4.19
CA ILE A 297 26.39 4.27 3.25
C ILE A 297 25.77 4.28 1.87
N GLY A 298 25.66 5.46 1.27
CA GLY A 298 25.24 5.60 -0.11
C GLY A 298 26.39 5.35 -1.06
N LEU A 299 26.06 4.76 -2.21
CA LEU A 299 26.96 4.50 -3.32
C LEU A 299 26.31 4.94 -4.63
N TYR A 300 27.11 5.53 -5.52
CA TYR A 300 26.67 5.89 -6.86
C TYR A 300 27.82 5.70 -7.85
N ASP A 301 27.59 4.98 -8.95
CA ASP A 301 28.57 4.85 -10.03
C ASP A 301 28.17 5.71 -11.24
N ALA A 302 28.95 6.77 -11.48
CA ALA A 302 28.76 7.70 -12.60
C ALA A 302 29.19 7.12 -13.97
N GLY A 303 29.81 5.94 -13.98
CA GLY A 303 30.35 5.29 -15.17
C GLY A 303 29.31 4.60 -16.06
N MET A 304 29.67 3.39 -16.52
CA MET A 304 28.81 2.51 -17.32
C MET A 304 28.99 1.06 -16.85
N GLY A 305 27.88 0.33 -16.70
CA GLY A 305 27.89 -1.09 -16.36
C GLY A 305 27.67 -1.40 -14.89
N LEU A 306 28.00 -2.64 -14.53
CA LEU A 306 27.94 -3.18 -13.17
C LEU A 306 29.34 -3.16 -12.56
N ARG A 307 29.42 -2.84 -11.26
CA ARG A 307 30.66 -2.88 -10.50
C ARG A 307 30.48 -3.68 -9.23
N ASP A 308 31.43 -4.57 -8.94
CA ASP A 308 31.44 -5.29 -7.68
C ASP A 308 32.05 -4.41 -6.57
N VAL A 309 31.36 -4.28 -5.45
CA VAL A 309 31.79 -3.58 -4.25
C VAL A 309 31.93 -4.60 -3.13
N THR A 310 33.09 -4.61 -2.47
CA THR A 310 33.38 -5.48 -1.31
C THR A 310 33.42 -4.64 -0.04
N LEU A 311 32.80 -5.17 1.01
CA LEU A 311 32.73 -4.59 2.35
C LEU A 311 33.62 -5.38 3.32
N ARG A 312 34.43 -4.68 4.12
CA ARG A 312 35.23 -5.26 5.21
C ARG A 312 35.11 -4.42 6.46
N THR A 313 34.87 -5.07 7.59
CA THR A 313 34.78 -4.39 8.89
C THR A 313 35.96 -4.77 9.78
N SER A 314 36.36 -3.86 10.66
CA SER A 314 37.28 -4.12 11.77
C SER A 314 36.69 -3.53 13.04
N GLY A 315 36.84 -4.21 14.18
CA GLY A 315 36.23 -3.81 15.45
C GLY A 315 34.75 -4.22 15.61
N LEU A 316 34.17 -4.92 14.64
CA LEU A 316 32.85 -5.55 14.73
C LEU A 316 33.00 -7.07 14.55
N LYS A 317 32.31 -7.86 15.38
CA LYS A 317 32.14 -9.30 15.21
C LYS A 317 31.03 -9.58 14.20
N ALA A 318 30.98 -10.82 13.70
CA ALA A 318 30.00 -11.23 12.69
C ALA A 318 28.54 -11.03 13.13
N ASN A 319 28.23 -11.17 14.42
CA ASN A 319 26.87 -11.03 14.95
C ASN A 319 26.55 -9.61 15.44
N ASP A 320 27.52 -8.69 15.43
CA ASP A 320 27.28 -7.32 15.92
C ASP A 320 26.47 -6.50 14.91
N ALA A 321 26.51 -6.86 13.61
CA ALA A 321 25.91 -6.10 12.54
C ALA A 321 25.35 -6.99 11.43
N GLN A 322 24.15 -6.67 10.96
CA GLN A 322 23.58 -7.22 9.74
C GLN A 322 23.70 -6.21 8.60
N TRP A 323 24.35 -6.61 7.51
CA TRP A 323 24.53 -5.79 6.32
C TRP A 323 23.51 -6.16 5.25
N LEU A 324 22.73 -5.17 4.83
CA LEU A 324 21.64 -5.28 3.87
C LEU A 324 21.91 -4.33 2.70
N ARG A 325 21.27 -4.57 1.55
CA ARG A 325 21.23 -3.62 0.43
C ARG A 325 19.83 -3.07 0.29
N LEU A 326 19.72 -1.77 0.06
CA LEU A 326 18.44 -1.15 -0.30
C LEU A 326 18.16 -1.37 -1.77
N GLU A 327 17.14 -2.18 -2.05
CA GLU A 327 16.60 -2.38 -3.39
C GLU A 327 15.48 -1.39 -3.69
N HIS A 328 15.14 -1.27 -4.97
CA HIS A 328 14.00 -0.48 -5.42
C HIS A 328 13.01 -1.35 -6.19
N ILE A 329 11.75 -0.98 -6.09
CA ILE A 329 10.63 -1.55 -6.83
C ILE A 329 9.81 -0.41 -7.44
N VAL A 330 8.95 -0.76 -8.38
CA VAL A 330 8.01 0.19 -8.99
C VAL A 330 6.63 -0.11 -8.42
N THR A 331 5.99 0.91 -7.87
CA THR A 331 4.64 0.78 -7.30
C THR A 331 3.57 0.85 -8.37
N ALA A 332 2.33 0.52 -8.01
CA ALA A 332 1.21 0.61 -8.94
C ALA A 332 1.06 2.01 -9.56
N GLU A 333 1.40 3.09 -8.85
CA GLU A 333 1.31 4.45 -9.38
C GLU A 333 2.50 4.86 -10.26
N GLY A 334 3.49 3.98 -10.41
CA GLY A 334 4.71 4.22 -11.20
C GLY A 334 5.80 4.97 -10.43
N ASP A 335 5.66 5.09 -9.12
CA ASP A 335 6.71 5.64 -8.26
C ASP A 335 7.80 4.59 -8.00
N VAL A 336 9.05 5.05 -7.87
CA VAL A 336 10.18 4.20 -7.50
C VAL A 336 10.27 4.17 -5.98
N ALA A 337 9.78 3.10 -5.38
CA ALA A 337 9.91 2.85 -3.96
C ALA A 337 11.24 2.14 -3.68
N PHE A 338 12.11 2.79 -2.92
CA PHE A 338 13.25 2.10 -2.31
C PHE A 338 12.73 1.49 -1.01
N ASP A 339 12.67 0.17 -0.88
CA ASP A 339 12.01 -0.43 0.29
C ASP A 339 12.56 -1.79 0.71
N PRO A 340 12.69 -2.80 -0.18
CA PRO A 340 13.22 -4.09 0.23
C PRO A 340 14.68 -3.98 0.71
N LEU A 341 14.99 -4.68 1.80
CA LEU A 341 16.32 -4.73 2.41
C LEU A 341 16.88 -6.16 2.44
N PRO A 342 17.15 -6.80 1.27
CA PRO A 342 17.74 -8.14 1.27
C PRO A 342 19.17 -8.13 1.88
N PRO A 343 19.55 -9.18 2.62
CA PRO A 343 20.91 -9.33 3.12
C PRO A 343 21.97 -9.35 2.01
N LEU A 344 23.15 -8.81 2.29
CA LEU A 344 24.31 -8.95 1.42
C LEU A 344 24.86 -10.37 1.47
N SER A 345 25.12 -10.95 0.30
CA SER A 345 25.83 -12.23 0.17
C SER A 345 27.34 -11.98 0.20
N ASP A 346 28.06 -12.70 1.08
CA ASP A 346 29.52 -12.69 1.19
C ASP A 346 30.15 -11.28 1.37
N ASN A 347 29.40 -10.35 1.98
CA ASN A 347 29.79 -8.93 2.10
C ASN A 347 30.14 -8.27 0.76
N THR A 348 29.46 -8.68 -0.31
CA THR A 348 29.60 -8.10 -1.66
C THR A 348 28.29 -7.54 -2.18
N LEU A 349 28.39 -6.48 -2.99
CA LEU A 349 27.27 -5.80 -3.64
C LEU A 349 27.60 -5.58 -5.12
N LYS A 350 26.62 -5.84 -5.99
CA LYS A 350 26.67 -5.40 -7.39
C LYS A 350 26.04 -4.02 -7.52
N LEU A 351 26.87 -3.01 -7.73
CA LEU A 351 26.45 -1.63 -7.94
C LEU A 351 26.12 -1.39 -9.41
N GLN A 352 24.88 -0.96 -9.67
CA GLN A 352 24.44 -0.57 -11.01
C GLN A 352 24.70 0.92 -11.24
N SER A 353 25.34 1.24 -12.37
CA SER A 353 25.56 2.64 -12.74
C SER A 353 24.26 3.41 -13.00
N GLY A 354 24.19 4.64 -12.50
CA GLY A 354 23.08 5.57 -12.74
C GLY A 354 22.01 5.61 -11.65
N TRP A 355 22.10 4.76 -10.64
CA TRP A 355 21.19 4.75 -9.49
C TRP A 355 21.95 4.84 -8.17
N PRO A 356 21.48 5.66 -7.20
CA PRO A 356 22.01 5.57 -5.85
C PRO A 356 21.58 4.23 -5.23
N THR A 357 22.52 3.56 -4.57
CA THR A 357 22.27 2.33 -3.80
C THR A 357 22.74 2.57 -2.37
N LEU A 358 21.98 2.12 -1.37
CA LEU A 358 22.42 2.16 0.02
C LEU A 358 22.90 0.78 0.46
N ILE A 359 24.10 0.74 1.06
CA ILE A 359 24.47 -0.32 1.99
C ILE A 359 23.88 0.08 3.34
N TRP A 360 22.95 -0.73 3.83
CA TRP A 360 22.27 -0.56 5.10
C TRP A 360 22.92 -1.44 6.17
N CYS A 361 23.13 -0.89 7.36
CA CYS A 361 23.63 -1.63 8.51
C CYS A 361 22.61 -1.56 9.64
N LYS A 362 22.13 -2.73 10.08
CA LYS A 362 21.40 -2.89 11.33
C LYS A 362 22.40 -3.38 12.39
N LEU A 363 22.76 -2.50 13.31
CA LEU A 363 23.74 -2.76 14.37
C LEU A 363 23.01 -3.22 15.64
N ASP A 364 23.38 -4.38 16.18
CA ASP A 364 22.82 -4.93 17.41
C ASP A 364 23.57 -4.37 18.63
N LEU A 365 23.00 -3.34 19.26
CA LEU A 365 23.65 -2.73 20.43
C LEU A 365 23.56 -3.61 21.69
N THR A 366 22.73 -4.66 21.69
CA THR A 366 22.67 -5.62 22.80
C THR A 366 23.95 -6.44 22.95
N GLN A 367 24.77 -6.51 21.90
CA GLN A 367 26.08 -7.18 21.92
C GLN A 367 27.20 -6.31 22.54
N PHE A 368 26.92 -5.04 22.84
CA PHE A 368 27.90 -4.08 23.32
C PHE A 368 27.70 -3.78 24.81
N ALA A 369 28.81 -3.73 25.55
CA ALA A 369 28.80 -3.19 26.90
C ALA A 369 28.56 -1.67 26.86
N PRO A 370 27.92 -1.08 27.89
CA PRO A 370 27.83 0.37 27.99
C PRO A 370 29.20 1.07 27.89
N GLY A 371 29.26 2.18 27.17
CA GLY A 371 30.46 2.97 26.90
C GLY A 371 30.75 3.18 25.41
N LYS A 372 31.96 3.65 25.12
CA LYS A 372 32.39 4.06 23.78
C LYS A 372 33.20 2.98 23.08
N HIS A 373 32.78 2.64 21.87
CA HIS A 373 33.43 1.65 20.99
C HIS A 373 33.81 2.30 19.65
N LYS A 374 34.75 1.65 18.95
CA LYS A 374 35.20 2.09 17.62
C LYS A 374 35.30 0.91 16.69
N ALA A 375 34.86 1.13 15.46
CA ALA A 375 35.00 0.21 14.35
C ALA A 375 35.38 0.97 13.07
N THR A 376 35.76 0.22 12.04
CA THR A 376 35.98 0.77 10.71
C THR A 376 35.24 -0.05 9.66
N LEU A 377 34.77 0.63 8.63
CA LEU A 377 34.21 0.04 7.44
C LEU A 377 35.06 0.42 6.22
N ASP A 378 35.63 -0.58 5.56
CA ASP A 378 36.37 -0.45 4.32
C ASP A 378 35.50 -0.92 3.14
N LEU A 379 35.30 -0.03 2.17
CA LEU A 379 34.65 -0.35 0.90
C LEU A 379 35.70 -0.36 -0.22
N SER A 380 35.66 -1.37 -1.08
CA SER A 380 36.54 -1.47 -2.25
C SER A 380 35.74 -1.86 -3.50
N TRP A 381 36.03 -1.24 -4.63
CA TRP A 381 35.35 -1.46 -5.90
C TRP A 381 36.32 -1.62 -7.08
N GLY A 382 37.51 -2.14 -6.76
CA GLY A 382 38.58 -2.41 -7.70
C GLY A 382 39.92 -2.65 -6.98
N GLY A 383 40.98 -2.89 -7.75
CA GLY A 383 42.26 -3.37 -7.21
C GLY A 383 43.25 -2.27 -6.76
N SER A 384 42.99 -0.99 -7.05
CA SER A 384 43.86 0.12 -6.64
C SER A 384 43.37 0.81 -5.35
N PRO A 385 44.27 1.45 -4.57
CA PRO A 385 43.88 2.21 -3.38
C PRO A 385 42.85 3.33 -3.66
N ASP A 386 42.94 3.97 -4.82
CA ASP A 386 42.00 5.02 -5.27
C ASP A 386 40.59 4.48 -5.59
N GLN A 387 40.43 3.15 -5.57
CA GLN A 387 39.16 2.44 -5.73
C GLN A 387 38.66 1.88 -4.39
N SER A 388 38.99 2.56 -3.30
CA SER A 388 38.54 2.20 -1.96
C SER A 388 38.24 3.44 -1.11
N THR A 389 37.43 3.25 -0.07
CA THR A 389 37.24 4.26 0.96
C THR A 389 37.07 3.63 2.33
N ARG A 390 37.44 4.37 3.37
CA ARG A 390 37.35 3.95 4.77
C ARG A 390 36.46 4.89 5.55
N TYR A 391 35.52 4.33 6.30
CA TYR A 391 34.69 5.04 7.29
C TYR A 391 35.12 4.66 8.70
N THR A 392 35.13 5.64 9.59
CA THR A 392 35.28 5.43 11.04
C THR A 392 33.91 5.43 11.68
N ILE A 393 33.59 4.36 12.42
CA ILE A 393 32.34 4.19 13.16
C ILE A 393 32.64 4.41 14.64
N THR A 394 31.98 5.38 15.28
CA THR A 394 31.95 5.50 16.74
C THR A 394 30.59 5.10 17.25
N ILE A 395 30.57 4.23 18.25
CA ILE A 395 29.37 3.67 18.86
C ILE A 395 29.38 4.09 20.34
N ASP A 396 28.39 4.85 20.77
CA ASP A 396 28.20 5.23 22.18
C ASP A 396 26.97 4.50 22.71
N VAL A 397 27.17 3.65 23.70
CA VAL A 397 26.14 2.75 24.24
C VAL A 397 25.83 3.15 25.67
N ALA A 398 24.62 3.64 25.90
CA ALA A 398 24.08 3.91 27.22
C ALA A 398 23.61 2.61 27.90
N ASP A 399 23.71 2.56 29.23
CA ASP A 399 23.08 1.50 30.02
C ASP A 399 21.55 1.69 30.09
N ALA A 400 20.82 0.71 29.56
CA ALA A 400 19.37 0.64 29.60
C ALA A 400 18.82 -0.14 30.81
N THR A 401 19.65 -0.62 31.74
CA THR A 401 19.19 -1.41 32.89
C THR A 401 18.13 -0.69 33.73
N SER A 402 18.15 0.66 33.74
CA SER A 402 17.17 1.52 34.41
C SER A 402 15.91 1.81 33.59
N LEU A 403 15.89 1.51 32.28
CA LEU A 403 14.70 1.68 31.45
C LEU A 403 13.62 0.71 31.94
N SER A 404 12.51 1.26 32.42
CA SER A 404 11.36 0.44 32.77
C SER A 404 10.94 -0.35 31.53
N PRO A 405 10.78 -1.68 31.63
CA PRO A 405 10.47 -2.53 30.48
C PRO A 405 9.02 -2.36 30.01
N ALA A 406 8.30 -1.31 30.42
CA ALA A 406 6.86 -1.10 30.16
C ALA A 406 6.56 -1.46 28.71
N PRO A 407 6.02 -2.67 28.46
CA PRO A 407 6.01 -3.21 27.12
C PRO A 407 4.96 -2.43 26.36
N MET A 408 5.38 -1.76 25.29
CA MET A 408 4.41 -1.23 24.35
C MET A 408 3.68 -2.42 23.72
N GLU A 409 2.35 -2.36 23.73
CA GLU A 409 1.53 -3.33 23.01
C GLU A 409 1.69 -3.06 21.50
N ALA A 410 2.27 -4.01 20.77
CA ALA A 410 2.52 -3.87 19.34
C ALA A 410 1.77 -4.98 18.59
N THR A 411 0.92 -4.55 17.66
CA THR A 411 0.07 -5.47 16.90
C THR A 411 0.02 -5.08 15.43
N VAL A 412 0.14 -6.08 14.58
CA VAL A 412 -0.05 -5.96 13.14
C VAL A 412 -0.95 -7.09 12.70
N TRP A 413 -1.79 -6.82 11.70
CA TRP A 413 -2.70 -7.83 11.17
C TRP A 413 -1.92 -8.65 10.15
N GLY A 414 -1.62 -9.90 10.50
CA GLY A 414 -0.99 -10.88 9.61
C GLY A 414 -1.59 -12.25 9.85
N TYR A 415 -2.18 -12.84 8.82
CA TYR A 415 -2.93 -14.08 8.97
C TYR A 415 -2.16 -15.27 8.40
N THR A 416 -2.24 -16.40 9.10
CA THR A 416 -1.56 -17.66 8.70
C THR A 416 -1.98 -18.19 7.32
N SER A 417 -3.08 -17.68 6.77
CA SER A 417 -3.55 -17.96 5.41
C SER A 417 -2.90 -17.11 4.31
N ASP A 418 -2.20 -16.03 4.66
CA ASP A 418 -1.69 -15.05 3.70
C ASP A 418 -0.43 -15.58 3.00
N GLN A 419 -0.65 -16.25 1.89
CA GLN A 419 0.44 -16.70 1.01
C GLN A 419 0.87 -15.56 0.08
N PRO A 420 2.17 -15.45 -0.26
CA PRO A 420 3.26 -16.39 0.05
C PRO A 420 4.01 -16.14 1.38
N ILE A 421 3.74 -15.03 2.07
CA ILE A 421 4.49 -14.62 3.29
C ILE A 421 4.41 -15.68 4.39
N TRP A 422 3.23 -16.28 4.61
CA TRP A 422 3.00 -17.32 5.61
C TRP A 422 3.21 -18.74 5.09
N SER A 423 4.00 -18.92 4.03
CA SER A 423 4.40 -20.26 3.57
C SER A 423 5.20 -21.03 4.64
N ASP A 424 5.92 -20.31 5.50
CA ASP A 424 6.51 -20.79 6.74
C ASP A 424 6.01 -19.93 7.91
N ALA A 425 5.05 -20.47 8.68
CA ALA A 425 4.42 -19.75 9.77
C ALA A 425 5.37 -19.50 10.96
N GLU A 426 6.33 -20.38 11.23
CA GLU A 426 7.30 -20.19 12.31
C GLU A 426 8.26 -19.04 11.98
N LEU A 427 8.66 -18.96 10.72
CA LEU A 427 9.48 -17.86 10.21
C LEU A 427 8.76 -16.52 10.28
N ALA A 428 7.50 -16.45 9.84
CA ALA A 428 6.69 -15.22 9.91
C ALA A 428 6.47 -14.74 11.35
N VAL A 429 6.28 -15.67 12.30
CA VAL A 429 6.18 -15.32 13.73
C VAL A 429 7.52 -14.85 14.29
N LYS A 430 8.61 -15.52 13.93
CA LYS A 430 9.96 -15.11 14.35
C LYS A 430 10.29 -13.69 13.87
N ASP A 431 9.99 -13.38 12.61
CA ASP A 431 10.19 -12.05 12.04
C ASP A 431 9.34 -10.98 12.78
N GLN A 432 8.05 -11.24 13.00
CA GLN A 432 7.19 -10.33 13.75
C GLN A 432 7.67 -10.07 15.17
N ARG A 433 8.14 -11.11 15.87
CA ARG A 433 8.74 -10.95 17.21
C ARG A 433 10.05 -10.18 17.21
N ALA A 434 10.87 -10.35 16.18
CA ALA A 434 12.10 -9.58 16.00
C ALA A 434 11.81 -8.08 15.81
N HIS A 435 10.57 -7.74 15.43
CA HIS A 435 10.05 -6.37 15.30
C HIS A 435 9.03 -6.03 16.42
N TYR A 436 9.19 -6.67 17.58
CA TYR A 436 8.48 -6.38 18.83
C TYR A 436 6.97 -6.66 18.86
N VAL A 437 6.40 -7.30 17.83
CA VAL A 437 4.99 -7.72 17.85
C VAL A 437 4.74 -8.70 19.00
N ASN A 438 3.73 -8.40 19.81
CA ASN A 438 3.39 -9.16 21.02
C ASN A 438 1.87 -9.37 21.23
N VAL A 439 1.04 -8.91 20.29
CA VAL A 439 -0.40 -9.18 20.24
C VAL A 439 -0.77 -9.68 18.84
N TRP A 440 -1.27 -10.92 18.78
CA TRP A 440 -1.53 -11.69 17.56
C TRP A 440 -3.01 -11.65 17.20
N THR A 441 -3.38 -11.03 16.08
CA THR A 441 -4.78 -10.99 15.62
C THR A 441 -5.10 -12.22 14.77
N LEU A 442 -5.99 -13.09 15.26
CA LEU A 442 -6.42 -14.30 14.55
C LEU A 442 -7.56 -13.99 13.58
N HIS A 443 -7.51 -14.57 12.38
CA HIS A 443 -8.54 -14.37 11.36
C HIS A 443 -9.89 -15.00 11.78
N PRO A 444 -11.05 -14.39 11.46
CA PRO A 444 -12.37 -14.95 11.79
C PRO A 444 -12.59 -16.39 11.30
N ASP A 445 -12.01 -16.76 10.15
CA ASP A 445 -12.13 -18.13 9.61
C ASP A 445 -11.35 -19.21 10.37
N ASN A 446 -10.48 -18.81 11.29
CA ASN A 446 -9.78 -19.71 12.19
C ASN A 446 -10.48 -19.83 13.55
N ILE A 447 -11.50 -19.03 13.83
CA ILE A 447 -12.21 -19.01 15.12
C ILE A 447 -13.58 -19.68 14.95
N PRO A 448 -13.99 -20.64 15.83
CA PRO A 448 -15.32 -21.22 15.77
C PRO A 448 -16.42 -20.16 15.85
N GLY A 449 -17.24 -20.08 14.80
CA GLY A 449 -18.37 -19.15 14.75
C GLY A 449 -19.43 -19.45 15.80
N LEU A 450 -20.23 -18.44 16.14
CA LEU A 450 -21.43 -18.59 16.95
C LEU A 450 -22.59 -19.08 16.07
N ALA A 451 -22.90 -20.38 16.14
CA ALA A 451 -24.02 -20.96 15.40
C ALA A 451 -25.39 -20.51 15.96
N LEU A 452 -26.45 -20.70 15.18
CA LEU A 452 -27.83 -20.35 15.56
C LEU A 452 -28.40 -21.20 16.71
N ASP A 453 -27.72 -22.29 17.10
CA ASP A 453 -28.03 -23.09 18.29
C ASP A 453 -27.06 -22.80 19.46
N GLY A 454 -26.13 -21.85 19.28
CA GLY A 454 -25.10 -21.48 20.26
C GLY A 454 -23.90 -22.44 20.35
N ARG A 455 -23.82 -23.47 19.51
CA ARG A 455 -22.68 -24.41 19.48
C ARG A 455 -21.53 -23.88 18.62
N LEU A 456 -20.33 -24.42 18.87
CA LEU A 456 -19.14 -24.12 18.07
C LEU A 456 -19.21 -24.77 16.68
N GLU A 457 -18.70 -24.07 15.67
CA GLU A 457 -18.36 -24.67 14.37
C GLU A 457 -17.12 -25.56 14.48
N GLN A 458 -17.32 -26.87 14.69
CA GLN A 458 -16.24 -27.84 14.99
C GLN A 458 -15.09 -27.87 13.98
N TYR A 459 -15.33 -27.59 12.69
CA TYR A 459 -14.27 -27.61 11.68
C TYR A 459 -13.25 -26.48 11.87
N ARG A 460 -13.66 -25.35 12.48
CA ARG A 460 -12.78 -24.22 12.79
C ARG A 460 -12.00 -24.43 14.09
N GLU A 461 -12.45 -25.30 14.99
CA GLU A 461 -11.74 -25.60 16.24
C GLU A 461 -10.31 -26.11 15.98
N LYS A 462 -10.14 -26.95 14.95
CA LYS A 462 -8.80 -27.42 14.54
C LYS A 462 -7.89 -26.29 14.07
N ARG A 463 -8.44 -25.27 13.41
CA ARG A 463 -7.70 -24.10 12.93
C ARG A 463 -7.28 -23.22 14.11
N LEU A 464 -8.22 -22.93 15.01
CA LEU A 464 -7.93 -22.22 16.25
C LEU A 464 -6.82 -22.90 17.03
N ASN A 465 -6.91 -24.22 17.25
CA ASN A 465 -5.90 -24.96 17.99
C ASN A 465 -4.51 -24.94 17.31
N ALA A 466 -4.46 -24.86 15.98
CA ALA A 466 -3.19 -24.70 15.26
C ALA A 466 -2.56 -23.32 15.52
N ASP A 467 -3.35 -22.24 15.41
CA ASP A 467 -2.90 -20.88 15.73
C ASP A 467 -2.51 -20.74 17.21
N LEU A 468 -3.32 -21.26 18.14
CA LEU A 468 -3.02 -21.23 19.57
C LEU A 468 -1.73 -21.99 19.91
N LYS A 469 -1.44 -23.10 19.22
CA LYS A 469 -0.17 -23.81 19.38
C LYS A 469 0.99 -22.96 18.85
N LEU A 470 0.81 -22.30 17.71
CA LEU A 470 1.82 -21.45 17.10
C LEU A 470 2.20 -20.28 18.01
N TYR A 471 1.22 -19.59 18.60
CA TYR A 471 1.47 -18.37 19.39
C TYR A 471 1.73 -18.61 20.89
N ARG A 472 1.70 -19.86 21.36
CA ARG A 472 1.75 -20.17 22.80
C ARG A 472 3.03 -19.63 23.45
N GLY A 473 2.88 -18.81 24.49
CA GLY A 473 4.00 -18.21 25.22
C GLY A 473 4.71 -17.09 24.46
N GLN A 474 4.15 -16.62 23.35
CA GLN A 474 4.75 -15.60 22.48
C GLN A 474 4.03 -14.24 22.55
N GLY A 475 3.09 -14.06 23.47
CA GLY A 475 2.27 -12.85 23.60
C GLY A 475 0.80 -13.17 23.81
N ARG A 476 -0.06 -12.18 23.62
CA ARG A 476 -1.52 -12.36 23.72
C ARG A 476 -2.14 -12.62 22.35
N VAL A 477 -3.26 -13.34 22.32
CA VAL A 477 -4.03 -13.58 21.09
C VAL A 477 -5.35 -12.78 21.10
N ARG A 478 -5.64 -12.11 20.00
CA ARG A 478 -6.87 -11.34 19.78
C ARG A 478 -7.77 -12.11 18.83
N LEU A 479 -8.95 -12.50 19.29
CA LEU A 479 -9.93 -13.25 18.52
C LEU A 479 -10.82 -12.29 17.72
N TYR A 480 -10.43 -11.98 16.49
CA TYR A 480 -11.24 -11.15 15.59
C TYR A 480 -12.45 -11.94 15.09
N LEU A 481 -13.66 -11.55 15.53
CA LEU A 481 -14.88 -12.29 15.22
C LEU A 481 -15.48 -11.89 13.86
N GLY A 482 -15.03 -10.79 13.26
CA GLY A 482 -15.49 -10.31 11.95
C GLY A 482 -16.97 -9.90 11.92
N TRP A 483 -17.58 -9.58 13.08
CA TRP A 483 -18.99 -9.19 13.10
C TRP A 483 -19.17 -7.75 12.61
N THR A 484 -20.23 -7.54 11.83
CA THR A 484 -20.65 -6.23 11.35
C THR A 484 -22.15 -6.06 11.55
N LEU A 485 -22.66 -4.84 11.45
CA LEU A 485 -24.11 -4.58 11.45
C LEU A 485 -24.84 -5.17 10.23
N ARG A 486 -24.11 -5.65 9.21
CA ARG A 486 -24.69 -6.36 8.05
C ARG A 486 -24.62 -7.87 8.21
N HIS A 487 -23.57 -8.38 8.85
CA HIS A 487 -23.31 -9.81 9.00
C HIS A 487 -22.87 -10.10 10.43
N ASN A 488 -23.77 -10.67 11.23
CA ASN A 488 -23.48 -11.12 12.58
C ASN A 488 -24.50 -12.20 13.03
N PRO A 489 -24.12 -13.08 13.96
CA PRO A 489 -24.97 -14.16 14.48
C PRO A 489 -25.99 -13.71 15.55
N LEU A 490 -25.95 -12.42 15.93
CA LEU A 490 -26.73 -11.84 17.03
C LEU A 490 -28.00 -11.11 16.56
N GLY A 491 -28.15 -10.91 15.24
CA GLY A 491 -29.26 -10.19 14.64
C GLY A 491 -29.21 -8.67 14.88
N LEU A 492 -28.00 -8.12 15.03
CA LEU A 492 -27.74 -6.68 15.12
C LEU A 492 -27.85 -6.03 13.74
N SER A 493 -28.32 -4.79 13.68
CA SER A 493 -28.37 -3.95 12.48
C SER A 493 -28.35 -2.47 12.85
N THR A 494 -28.27 -1.59 11.84
CA THR A 494 -28.39 -0.13 12.05
C THR A 494 -29.73 0.29 12.66
N GLN A 495 -30.77 -0.54 12.54
CA GLN A 495 -32.10 -0.30 13.14
C GLN A 495 -32.29 -1.05 14.47
N LYS A 496 -31.42 -2.01 14.78
CA LYS A 496 -31.53 -2.87 15.95
C LYS A 496 -30.15 -3.15 16.54
N THR A 497 -29.75 -2.30 17.47
CA THR A 497 -28.44 -2.39 18.15
C THR A 497 -28.50 -3.15 19.48
N HIS A 498 -29.67 -3.65 19.89
CA HIS A 498 -29.85 -4.40 21.13
C HIS A 498 -29.99 -5.91 20.89
N LEU A 499 -29.52 -6.71 21.85
CA LEU A 499 -29.63 -8.17 21.83
C LEU A 499 -31.00 -8.67 22.32
N SER A 500 -31.60 -9.63 21.60
CA SER A 500 -32.76 -10.38 22.12
C SER A 500 -32.33 -11.39 23.19
N ALA A 501 -33.28 -11.84 24.03
CA ALA A 501 -33.01 -12.87 25.04
C ALA A 501 -32.37 -14.13 24.43
N SER A 502 -32.93 -14.63 23.34
CA SER A 502 -32.39 -15.80 22.63
C SER A 502 -30.98 -15.53 22.06
N ALA A 503 -30.67 -14.33 21.57
CA ALA A 503 -29.32 -14.00 21.12
C ALA A 503 -28.32 -13.97 22.29
N ARG A 504 -28.72 -13.43 23.45
CA ARG A 504 -27.91 -13.45 24.68
C ARG A 504 -27.62 -14.88 25.15
N GLU A 505 -28.63 -15.74 25.20
CA GLU A 505 -28.47 -17.15 25.61
C GLU A 505 -27.46 -17.90 24.73
N ARG A 506 -27.54 -17.71 23.39
CA ARG A 506 -26.59 -18.33 22.47
C ARG A 506 -25.17 -17.80 22.63
N LEU A 507 -25.04 -16.48 22.83
CA LEU A 507 -23.74 -15.85 23.07
C LEU A 507 -23.10 -16.41 24.35
N ILE A 508 -23.85 -16.50 25.45
CA ILE A 508 -23.38 -17.08 26.73
C ILE A 508 -22.87 -18.50 26.53
N LEU A 509 -23.65 -19.35 25.84
CA LEU A 509 -23.28 -20.73 25.58
C LEU A 509 -21.98 -20.84 24.77
N TRP A 510 -21.81 -19.99 23.76
CA TRP A 510 -20.60 -19.95 22.95
C TRP A 510 -19.39 -19.41 23.72
N LEU A 511 -19.56 -18.36 24.54
CA LEU A 511 -18.48 -17.79 25.35
C LEU A 511 -17.86 -18.83 26.29
N HIS A 512 -18.67 -19.61 26.99
CA HIS A 512 -18.16 -20.68 27.86
C HIS A 512 -17.43 -21.77 27.08
N GLN A 513 -17.88 -22.11 25.88
CA GLN A 513 -17.19 -23.08 25.02
C GLN A 513 -15.84 -22.54 24.51
N ILE A 514 -15.78 -21.27 24.10
CA ILE A 514 -14.52 -20.62 23.72
C ILE A 514 -13.56 -20.56 24.90
N ALA A 515 -14.02 -20.10 26.07
CA ALA A 515 -13.20 -20.06 27.28
C ALA A 515 -12.61 -21.44 27.61
N GLN A 516 -13.40 -22.50 27.49
CA GLN A 516 -12.92 -23.87 27.70
C GLN A 516 -11.87 -24.28 26.66
N LEU A 517 -12.02 -23.89 25.39
CA LEU A 517 -11.00 -24.14 24.36
C LEU A 517 -9.68 -23.42 24.67
N MET A 518 -9.76 -22.15 25.08
CA MET A 518 -8.58 -21.35 25.45
C MET A 518 -7.86 -21.96 26.67
N GLU A 519 -8.61 -22.33 27.71
CA GLU A 519 -8.06 -22.99 28.90
C GLU A 519 -7.39 -24.33 28.54
N ASN A 520 -8.04 -25.16 27.72
CA ASN A 520 -7.49 -26.43 27.25
C ASN A 520 -6.20 -26.26 26.43
N ALA A 521 -6.09 -25.16 25.68
CA ALA A 521 -4.88 -24.79 24.95
C ALA A 521 -3.78 -24.19 25.86
N GLY A 522 -4.11 -23.90 27.13
CA GLY A 522 -3.21 -23.35 28.14
C GLY A 522 -3.08 -21.83 28.13
N TYR A 523 -4.12 -21.12 27.71
CA TYR A 523 -4.24 -19.67 27.75
C TYR A 523 -5.10 -19.25 28.94
N ALA A 524 -4.57 -18.41 29.82
CA ALA A 524 -5.37 -17.74 30.85
C ALA A 524 -6.16 -16.57 30.22
N TYR A 525 -7.17 -16.05 30.90
CA TYR A 525 -7.93 -14.87 30.44
C TYR A 525 -7.05 -13.66 30.13
N ASP A 526 -5.91 -13.54 30.80
CA ASP A 526 -4.96 -12.47 30.55
C ASP A 526 -4.18 -12.61 29.23
N ASP A 527 -4.18 -13.81 28.64
CA ASP A 527 -3.46 -14.15 27.41
C ASP A 527 -4.30 -13.96 26.15
N TRP A 528 -5.59 -13.61 26.27
CA TRP A 528 -6.46 -13.41 25.11
C TRP A 528 -7.53 -12.36 25.30
N GLU A 529 -8.07 -11.86 24.19
CA GLU A 529 -9.17 -10.89 24.17
C GLU A 529 -10.11 -11.12 22.99
N LEU A 530 -11.38 -10.76 23.16
CA LEU A 530 -12.40 -10.79 22.11
C LEU A 530 -12.38 -9.48 21.34
N TYR A 531 -12.44 -9.57 20.01
CA TYR A 531 -12.56 -8.43 19.10
C TYR A 531 -13.85 -8.59 18.29
N PRO A 532 -15.00 -8.10 18.82
CA PRO A 532 -16.31 -8.43 18.26
C PRO A 532 -16.62 -7.67 16.97
N LEU A 533 -16.56 -6.33 17.01
CA LEU A 533 -16.90 -5.45 15.89
C LEU A 533 -15.65 -4.69 15.43
N ASP A 534 -15.47 -4.64 14.12
CA ASP A 534 -14.42 -3.87 13.47
C ASP A 534 -14.82 -2.41 13.22
N GLU A 535 -13.94 -1.49 13.55
CA GLU A 535 -14.08 -0.05 13.31
C GLU A 535 -15.48 0.50 13.69
N PRO A 536 -15.99 0.22 14.90
CA PRO A 536 -17.33 0.66 15.27
C PRO A 536 -17.41 2.19 15.32
N SER A 537 -18.48 2.73 14.74
CA SER A 537 -18.85 4.15 14.80
C SER A 537 -20.37 4.32 14.74
N GLY A 538 -20.92 5.41 15.27
CA GLY A 538 -22.35 5.66 15.33
C GLY A 538 -23.14 4.45 15.87
N PRO A 539 -24.14 3.89 15.13
CA PRO A 539 -24.88 2.70 15.57
C PRO A 539 -24.01 1.46 15.86
N GLY A 540 -22.79 1.38 15.31
CA GLY A 540 -21.83 0.32 15.60
C GLY A 540 -21.31 0.37 17.04
N LEU A 541 -21.15 1.57 17.62
CA LEU A 541 -20.78 1.73 19.03
C LEU A 541 -21.93 1.31 19.95
N ASP A 542 -23.17 1.66 19.62
CA ASP A 542 -24.34 1.23 20.40
C ASP A 542 -24.47 -0.31 20.40
N ALA A 543 -24.21 -0.93 19.24
CA ALA A 543 -24.18 -2.38 19.12
C ALA A 543 -23.02 -3.00 19.93
N LEU A 544 -21.84 -2.37 19.91
CA LEU A 544 -20.72 -2.81 20.73
C LEU A 544 -21.04 -2.71 22.23
N VAL A 545 -21.72 -1.66 22.71
CA VAL A 545 -22.18 -1.56 24.10
C VAL A 545 -23.06 -2.76 24.46
N ALA A 546 -24.04 -3.09 23.62
CA ALA A 546 -24.94 -4.22 23.88
C ALA A 546 -24.23 -5.58 23.89
N VAL A 547 -23.23 -5.76 23.02
CA VAL A 547 -22.41 -6.98 22.96
C VAL A 547 -21.46 -7.08 24.15
N ALA A 548 -20.74 -6.00 24.46
CA ALA A 548 -19.77 -5.96 25.53
C ALA A 548 -20.45 -6.12 26.91
N ASP A 549 -21.58 -5.46 27.14
CA ASP A 549 -22.41 -5.66 28.34
C ASP A 549 -22.81 -7.14 28.50
N ALA A 550 -23.25 -7.79 27.42
CA ALA A 550 -23.63 -9.20 27.47
C ALA A 550 -22.43 -10.12 27.74
N ILE A 551 -21.24 -9.81 27.21
CA ILE A 551 -20.00 -10.56 27.48
C ILE A 551 -19.60 -10.38 28.95
N CYS A 552 -19.50 -9.15 29.46
CA CYS A 552 -19.10 -8.88 30.85
C CYS A 552 -20.05 -9.51 31.88
N ASN A 553 -21.36 -9.58 31.58
CA ASN A 553 -22.32 -10.25 32.45
C ASN A 553 -22.21 -11.79 32.41
N ALA A 554 -21.82 -12.36 31.27
CA ALA A 554 -21.72 -13.80 31.07
C ALA A 554 -20.39 -14.38 31.55
N LEU A 555 -19.31 -13.63 31.32
CA LEU A 555 -17.93 -14.05 31.52
C LEU A 555 -17.09 -12.83 31.95
N PRO A 556 -17.22 -12.39 33.22
CA PRO A 556 -16.59 -11.16 33.72
C PRO A 556 -15.07 -11.10 33.57
N GLU A 557 -14.40 -12.26 33.50
CA GLU A 557 -12.95 -12.37 33.32
C GLU A 557 -12.50 -12.21 31.86
N ALA A 558 -13.42 -12.30 30.89
CA ALA A 558 -13.07 -12.13 29.48
C ALA A 558 -12.71 -10.69 29.16
N ARG A 559 -11.62 -10.51 28.41
CA ARG A 559 -11.17 -9.20 27.95
C ARG A 559 -11.80 -8.83 26.61
N ILE A 560 -12.13 -7.56 26.44
CA ILE A 560 -12.75 -7.04 25.22
C ILE A 560 -11.88 -5.94 24.61
N TYR A 561 -11.64 -6.06 23.31
CA TYR A 561 -10.92 -5.10 22.48
C TYR A 561 -11.89 -4.27 21.64
N ALA A 562 -11.57 -2.97 21.45
CA ALA A 562 -12.28 -2.10 20.54
C ALA A 562 -11.34 -1.15 19.77
N ASN A 563 -11.58 -1.00 18.46
CA ASN A 563 -10.88 -0.08 17.56
C ASN A 563 -11.80 0.98 16.95
N PRO A 564 -12.45 1.85 17.75
CA PRO A 564 -13.43 2.78 17.22
C PRO A 564 -12.82 3.76 16.21
N ILE A 565 -13.63 4.14 15.23
CA ILE A 565 -13.33 5.22 14.28
C ILE A 565 -14.38 6.32 14.39
N THR A 566 -14.22 7.38 13.61
CA THR A 566 -15.29 8.35 13.36
C THR A 566 -15.42 8.58 11.86
N THR A 567 -16.64 8.78 11.37
CA THR A 567 -16.91 9.09 9.96
C THR A 567 -17.90 10.24 9.84
N HIS A 568 -17.94 10.91 8.70
CA HIS A 568 -18.92 11.99 8.47
C HIS A 568 -20.37 11.51 8.53
N THR A 569 -20.66 10.29 8.09
CA THR A 569 -22.01 9.72 8.07
C THR A 569 -22.41 9.08 9.39
N HIS A 570 -21.45 8.58 10.15
CA HIS A 570 -21.63 7.95 11.45
C HIS A 570 -20.58 8.49 12.43
N PRO A 571 -20.77 9.71 12.97
CA PRO A 571 -19.84 10.29 13.92
C PRO A 571 -19.89 9.53 15.24
N SER A 572 -18.74 9.37 15.87
CA SER A 572 -18.62 8.80 17.21
C SER A 572 -18.72 9.89 18.27
N THR A 573 -19.53 9.66 19.30
CA THR A 573 -19.80 10.66 20.35
C THR A 573 -19.11 10.31 21.66
N ALA A 574 -18.82 11.32 22.49
CA ALA A 574 -18.25 11.11 23.82
C ALA A 574 -19.19 10.27 24.72
N GLU A 575 -20.51 10.42 24.59
CA GLU A 575 -21.49 9.62 25.35
C GLU A 575 -21.37 8.13 25.04
N GLN A 576 -21.23 7.78 23.76
CA GLN A 576 -21.06 6.39 23.33
C GLN A 576 -19.73 5.79 23.81
N LEU A 577 -18.65 6.57 23.78
CA LEU A 577 -17.36 6.14 24.31
C LEU A 577 -17.45 5.92 25.83
N ASN A 578 -18.04 6.86 26.58
CA ASN A 578 -18.22 6.74 28.02
C ASN A 578 -19.08 5.53 28.41
N ALA A 579 -20.07 5.15 27.59
CA ALA A 579 -20.86 3.94 27.82
C ALA A 579 -20.04 2.64 27.75
N LEU A 580 -18.85 2.69 27.13
CA LEU A 580 -17.93 1.57 26.98
C LEU A 580 -16.78 1.59 28.01
N ASP A 581 -16.63 2.64 28.82
CA ASP A 581 -15.47 2.85 29.72
C ASP A 581 -15.15 1.63 30.60
N ASN A 582 -16.18 0.99 31.16
CA ASN A 582 -16.03 -0.16 32.06
C ASN A 582 -16.28 -1.52 31.36
N LEU A 583 -16.49 -1.50 30.05
CA LEU A 583 -16.80 -2.70 29.25
C LEU A 583 -15.64 -3.12 28.35
N ILE A 584 -14.70 -2.20 28.06
CA ILE A 584 -13.59 -2.43 27.14
C ILE A 584 -12.27 -2.38 27.91
N ASP A 585 -11.47 -3.44 27.77
CA ASP A 585 -10.18 -3.60 28.43
C ASP A 585 -9.02 -3.03 27.61
N THR A 586 -9.11 -3.14 26.28
CA THR A 586 -8.07 -2.73 25.34
C THR A 586 -8.64 -1.81 24.26
N TRP A 587 -8.22 -0.54 24.28
CA TRP A 587 -8.60 0.44 23.27
C TRP A 587 -7.52 0.60 22.20
N GLN A 588 -7.90 0.59 20.93
CA GLN A 588 -7.01 0.91 19.82
C GLN A 588 -7.73 1.69 18.71
N PRO A 589 -8.18 2.93 18.96
CA PRO A 589 -8.77 3.79 17.93
C PRO A 589 -7.84 4.04 16.72
N MET A 590 -8.42 4.48 15.59
CA MET A 590 -7.63 5.05 14.50
C MET A 590 -6.88 6.31 14.98
N LEU A 591 -5.62 6.47 14.59
CA LEU A 591 -4.77 7.58 15.05
C LEU A 591 -5.39 8.96 14.79
N SER A 592 -5.98 9.18 13.61
CA SER A 592 -6.65 10.45 13.26
C SER A 592 -7.77 10.77 14.27
N PHE A 593 -8.64 9.80 14.54
CA PHE A 593 -9.71 9.94 15.52
C PHE A 593 -9.16 10.19 16.94
N ALA A 594 -8.15 9.43 17.36
CA ALA A 594 -7.56 9.58 18.69
C ALA A 594 -6.87 10.94 18.90
N ARG A 595 -6.35 11.55 17.84
CA ARG A 595 -5.68 12.86 17.88
C ARG A 595 -6.64 14.04 17.79
N GLU A 596 -7.82 13.84 17.21
CA GLU A 596 -8.79 14.88 16.95
C GLU A 596 -10.02 14.72 17.86
N GLU A 597 -11.13 14.17 17.35
CA GLU A 597 -12.41 14.15 18.04
C GLU A 597 -12.42 13.25 19.29
N GLY A 598 -11.68 12.14 19.24
CA GLY A 598 -11.52 11.21 20.36
C GLY A 598 -10.52 11.67 21.42
N ARG A 599 -9.71 12.71 21.13
CA ARG A 599 -8.61 13.14 22.00
C ARG A 599 -9.02 13.43 23.45
N PRO A 600 -10.13 14.13 23.75
CA PRO A 600 -10.52 14.41 25.13
C PRO A 600 -10.82 13.15 25.94
N TYR A 601 -11.31 12.10 25.29
CA TYR A 601 -11.62 10.81 25.91
C TYR A 601 -10.34 10.00 26.15
N PHE A 602 -9.56 9.72 25.10
CA PHE A 602 -8.36 8.88 25.23
C PHE A 602 -7.27 9.54 26.09
N LYS A 603 -7.22 10.88 26.17
CA LYS A 603 -6.37 11.56 27.14
C LYS A 603 -6.72 11.32 28.61
N GLN A 604 -7.86 10.74 28.94
CA GLN A 604 -8.19 10.40 30.34
C GLN A 604 -7.79 8.96 30.66
N HIS A 605 -7.64 8.12 29.64
CA HIS A 605 -7.19 6.74 29.75
C HIS A 605 -5.66 6.68 29.84
N ARG A 606 -5.14 6.03 30.87
CA ARG A 606 -3.68 5.99 31.15
C ARG A 606 -3.09 4.59 31.24
N ASN A 607 -3.93 3.56 31.37
CA ASN A 607 -3.45 2.24 31.78
C ASN A 607 -3.47 1.18 30.66
N ARG A 608 -4.31 1.33 29.62
CA ARG A 608 -4.35 0.40 28.48
C ARG A 608 -5.07 0.98 27.25
N TRP A 609 -4.36 1.81 26.50
CA TRP A 609 -4.84 2.28 25.21
C TRP A 609 -3.69 2.48 24.24
N GLY A 610 -3.90 2.02 23.01
CA GLY A 610 -3.04 2.27 21.87
C GLY A 610 -3.79 2.94 20.74
N PHE A 611 -3.21 2.96 19.57
CA PHE A 611 -3.91 3.30 18.33
C PHE A 611 -3.41 2.43 17.18
N TYR A 612 -4.10 2.50 16.05
CA TYR A 612 -3.53 2.03 14.79
C TYR A 612 -3.45 3.17 13.77
N HIS A 613 -2.46 3.10 12.88
CA HIS A 613 -2.26 4.04 11.79
C HIS A 613 -1.92 3.29 10.51
N ASN A 614 -2.79 3.40 9.51
CA ASN A 614 -2.57 2.72 8.24
C ASN A 614 -1.86 3.67 7.25
N PRO A 615 -0.89 3.17 6.47
CA PRO A 615 -0.20 3.95 5.45
C PRO A 615 -1.14 4.34 4.28
N PRO A 616 -0.81 5.41 3.52
CA PRO A 616 -1.47 5.69 2.26
C PRO A 616 -1.21 4.61 1.20
N VAL A 617 -2.09 4.50 0.20
CA VAL A 617 -1.93 3.60 -0.95
C VAL A 617 -1.19 4.31 -2.08
N PRO A 618 -0.19 3.69 -2.73
CA PRO A 618 0.35 2.34 -2.49
C PRO A 618 1.26 2.28 -1.25
N ALA A 619 1.03 1.29 -0.38
CA ALA A 619 1.69 1.18 0.92
C ALA A 619 3.22 1.04 0.81
N LYS A 620 3.71 0.38 -0.25
CA LYS A 620 5.15 0.22 -0.51
C LYS A 620 5.89 1.54 -0.78
N PHE A 621 5.18 2.61 -1.17
CA PHE A 621 5.75 3.96 -1.35
C PHE A 621 5.59 4.86 -0.11
N SER A 622 5.05 4.35 0.99
CA SER A 622 4.84 5.15 2.21
C SER A 622 6.15 5.58 2.86
N ASP A 623 6.10 6.65 3.65
CA ASP A 623 7.29 7.20 4.31
C ASP A 623 7.66 6.32 5.52
N PRO A 624 8.87 5.72 5.56
CA PRO A 624 9.32 4.91 6.69
C PRO A 624 9.31 5.65 8.03
N ILE A 625 9.53 6.97 8.04
CA ILE A 625 9.40 7.78 9.26
C ILE A 625 7.93 8.08 9.52
N ALA A 626 7.27 8.80 8.63
CA ALA A 626 5.97 9.40 8.94
C ALA A 626 4.88 8.36 9.21
N ASP A 627 4.89 7.23 8.48
CA ASP A 627 3.84 6.21 8.55
C ASP A 627 4.18 5.05 9.49
N TYR A 628 5.46 4.81 9.81
CA TYR A 628 5.89 3.67 10.63
C TYR A 628 6.66 4.08 11.89
N ARG A 629 7.85 4.67 11.76
CA ARG A 629 8.67 5.05 12.92
C ARG A 629 7.99 6.06 13.84
N ALA A 630 7.29 7.03 13.28
CA ALA A 630 6.58 8.07 14.02
C ALA A 630 5.44 7.52 14.89
N GLN A 631 4.98 6.28 14.69
CA GLN A 631 3.96 5.69 15.56
C GLN A 631 4.44 5.62 17.02
N GLY A 632 5.69 5.23 17.29
CA GLY A 632 6.22 5.26 18.66
C GLY A 632 6.30 6.68 19.25
N TRP A 633 6.57 7.68 18.42
CA TRP A 633 6.60 9.09 18.83
C TRP A 633 5.20 9.62 19.13
N TRP A 634 4.21 9.24 18.33
CA TRP A 634 2.80 9.54 18.59
C TRP A 634 2.35 8.91 19.90
N ALA A 635 2.74 7.66 20.18
CA ALA A 635 2.43 7.01 21.45
C ALA A 635 3.01 7.80 22.64
N TRP A 636 4.28 8.22 22.55
CA TRP A 636 4.92 9.06 23.56
C TRP A 636 4.20 10.40 23.77
N GLN A 637 3.84 11.11 22.70
CA GLN A 637 3.13 12.41 22.80
C GLN A 637 1.71 12.29 23.34
N LEU A 638 1.01 11.22 23.00
CA LEU A 638 -0.38 11.02 23.39
C LEU A 638 -0.51 10.39 24.78
N GLY A 639 0.56 9.75 25.28
CA GLY A 639 0.50 8.92 26.48
C GLY A 639 -0.22 7.59 26.22
N ALA A 640 -0.13 7.09 24.99
CA ALA A 640 -0.59 5.75 24.61
C ALA A 640 0.49 4.72 24.93
N ASN A 641 0.09 3.47 25.15
CA ASN A 641 0.99 2.35 25.42
C ASN A 641 0.84 1.22 24.39
N GLY A 642 0.23 1.49 23.23
CA GLY A 642 0.19 0.55 22.13
C GLY A 642 0.13 1.21 20.74
N VAL A 643 0.64 0.50 19.75
CA VAL A 643 0.69 0.91 18.34
C VAL A 643 0.39 -0.27 17.43
N GLY A 644 0.01 0.00 16.18
CA GLY A 644 -0.25 -1.05 15.21
C GLY A 644 -0.75 -0.53 13.88
N PHE A 645 -0.90 -1.45 12.92
CA PHE A 645 -1.43 -1.12 11.60
C PHE A 645 -1.91 -2.38 10.85
N TRP A 646 -2.74 -2.15 9.84
CA TRP A 646 -3.11 -3.11 8.80
C TRP A 646 -2.21 -2.85 7.57
N SER A 647 -1.32 -3.75 7.13
CA SER A 647 -1.18 -5.20 7.39
C SER A 647 0.30 -5.62 7.34
N TYR A 648 0.63 -6.76 7.96
CA TYR A 648 1.93 -7.42 7.85
C TYR A 648 2.16 -8.11 6.48
N SER A 649 1.17 -8.85 5.98
CA SER A 649 1.36 -9.88 4.94
C SER A 649 0.39 -9.82 3.76
N ASP A 650 -0.53 -8.88 3.73
CA ASP A 650 -1.58 -8.85 2.70
C ASP A 650 -1.04 -8.51 1.30
N SER A 651 -1.03 -9.53 0.44
CA SER A 651 -0.66 -9.47 -0.99
C SER A 651 -1.81 -9.83 -1.93
N THR A 652 -3.01 -10.05 -1.39
CA THR A 652 -4.14 -10.64 -2.14
C THR A 652 -3.85 -12.01 -2.78
N GLY A 653 -2.82 -12.72 -2.31
CA GLY A 653 -2.44 -14.05 -2.78
C GLY A 653 -1.45 -14.05 -3.96
N SER A 654 -0.83 -12.92 -4.28
CA SER A 654 0.20 -12.79 -5.32
C SER A 654 1.59 -12.50 -4.71
N SER A 655 2.62 -12.36 -5.56
CA SER A 655 3.98 -12.07 -5.13
C SER A 655 4.05 -10.66 -4.55
N VAL A 656 4.77 -10.42 -3.46
CA VAL A 656 4.84 -9.06 -2.91
C VAL A 656 5.95 -8.20 -3.49
N TRP A 657 6.67 -8.69 -4.49
CA TRP A 657 7.80 -7.97 -5.08
C TRP A 657 7.37 -6.83 -6.02
N ASP A 658 6.11 -6.78 -6.42
CA ASP A 658 5.53 -5.65 -7.15
C ASP A 658 4.02 -5.51 -6.92
N ASP A 659 3.43 -4.38 -7.35
CA ASP A 659 1.99 -4.11 -7.19
C ASP A 659 1.18 -4.42 -8.47
N PHE A 660 1.72 -5.18 -9.42
CA PHE A 660 1.14 -5.35 -10.76
C PHE A 660 0.47 -6.72 -10.98
N ASP A 661 0.59 -7.65 -10.03
CA ASP A 661 0.09 -9.01 -10.16
C ASP A 661 -1.19 -9.31 -9.34
N GLY A 662 -1.44 -8.51 -8.30
CA GLY A 662 -2.60 -8.61 -7.40
C GLY A 662 -3.85 -7.84 -7.87
N ARG A 663 -4.94 -7.96 -7.09
CA ARG A 663 -6.21 -7.25 -7.37
C ARG A 663 -6.15 -5.76 -7.08
N ARG A 664 -5.24 -5.38 -6.19
CA ARG A 664 -4.93 -4.03 -5.73
C ARG A 664 -3.45 -4.00 -5.30
N PRO A 665 -2.85 -2.82 -5.11
CA PRO A 665 -1.52 -2.72 -4.52
C PRO A 665 -1.46 -3.44 -3.17
N ASP A 666 -0.31 -4.05 -2.89
CA ASP A 666 -0.14 -4.80 -1.65
C ASP A 666 0.01 -3.88 -0.44
N PHE A 667 -0.34 -4.42 0.73
CA PHE A 667 -0.09 -3.77 2.01
C PHE A 667 1.03 -4.45 2.80
N ALA A 668 1.54 -5.60 2.34
CA ALA A 668 2.62 -6.32 3.00
C ALA A 668 3.85 -5.42 3.30
N VAL A 669 4.40 -5.55 4.50
CA VAL A 669 5.62 -4.84 4.96
C VAL A 669 6.88 -5.69 4.85
N VAL A 670 6.76 -6.95 4.46
CA VAL A 670 7.88 -7.87 4.21
C VAL A 670 7.77 -8.48 2.82
N TYR A 671 8.88 -9.04 2.35
CA TYR A 671 9.00 -9.67 1.04
C TYR A 671 9.25 -11.17 1.11
N GLU A 672 8.57 -11.97 0.28
CA GLU A 672 8.81 -13.41 0.26
C GLU A 672 10.17 -13.76 -0.34
N LYS A 673 10.82 -14.77 0.24
CA LYS A 673 12.04 -15.37 -0.27
C LYS A 673 12.03 -16.85 0.06
N THR A 674 12.59 -17.70 -0.81
CA THR A 674 12.61 -19.14 -0.54
C THR A 674 13.39 -19.44 0.74
N GLY A 675 12.70 -19.97 1.76
CA GLY A 675 13.27 -20.34 3.05
C GLY A 675 13.65 -19.17 3.96
N ASP A 676 13.19 -17.96 3.66
CA ASP A 676 13.54 -16.74 4.40
C ASP A 676 12.52 -15.60 4.13
N LEU A 677 12.62 -14.49 4.86
CA LEU A 677 11.88 -13.27 4.57
C LEU A 677 12.85 -12.12 4.35
N VAL A 678 12.46 -11.18 3.49
CA VAL A 678 13.22 -9.95 3.27
C VAL A 678 12.48 -8.81 3.96
N THR A 679 13.12 -8.19 4.96
CA THR A 679 12.60 -7.01 5.66
C THR A 679 12.51 -5.80 4.73
N SER A 680 11.84 -4.75 5.17
CA SER A 680 11.68 -3.50 4.44
C SER A 680 12.06 -2.30 5.29
N ARG A 681 12.33 -1.15 4.64
CA ARG A 681 12.57 0.10 5.37
C ARG A 681 11.37 0.48 6.23
N ARG A 682 10.15 0.21 5.75
CA ARG A 682 8.91 0.43 6.52
C ARG A 682 8.88 -0.41 7.79
N TRP A 683 9.26 -1.68 7.68
CA TRP A 683 9.23 -2.62 8.81
C TRP A 683 10.30 -2.34 9.87
N GLU A 684 11.52 -2.06 9.42
CA GLU A 684 12.60 -1.58 10.31
C GLU A 684 12.24 -0.23 10.94
N GLY A 685 11.58 0.66 10.19
CA GLY A 685 11.08 1.93 10.72
C GLY A 685 10.09 1.74 11.86
N PHE A 686 9.14 0.81 11.72
CA PHE A 686 8.21 0.47 12.79
C PHE A 686 8.96 -0.02 14.05
N ALA A 687 9.89 -0.97 13.90
CA ALA A 687 10.66 -1.50 15.02
C ALA A 687 11.49 -0.43 15.74
N GLU A 688 12.21 0.43 15.01
CA GLU A 688 12.96 1.54 15.62
C GLU A 688 12.04 2.58 16.26
N GLY A 689 10.80 2.74 15.77
CA GLY A 689 9.79 3.56 16.43
C GLY A 689 9.43 3.02 17.82
N ILE A 690 9.35 1.70 17.98
CA ILE A 690 9.12 1.05 19.27
C ILE A 690 10.30 1.28 20.23
N GLU A 691 11.52 1.19 19.72
CA GLU A 691 12.75 1.45 20.48
C GLU A 691 12.85 2.93 20.89
N ASP A 692 12.54 3.86 19.98
CA ASP A 692 12.43 5.28 20.26
C ASP A 692 11.44 5.54 21.41
N TYR A 693 10.24 4.94 21.36
CA TYR A 693 9.25 5.06 22.43
C TYR A 693 9.81 4.59 23.78
N ARG A 694 10.46 3.42 23.82
CA ARG A 694 11.04 2.85 25.04
C ARG A 694 12.12 3.76 25.63
N LEU A 695 12.98 4.32 24.80
CA LEU A 695 14.00 5.29 25.20
C LEU A 695 13.37 6.59 25.74
N LEU A 696 12.43 7.18 25.01
CA LEU A 696 11.78 8.45 25.36
C LEU A 696 11.00 8.35 26.68
N VAL A 697 10.20 7.29 26.84
CA VAL A 697 9.43 7.05 28.07
C VAL A 697 10.36 6.65 29.22
N GLY A 698 11.26 5.69 29.01
CA GLY A 698 12.09 5.14 30.09
C GLY A 698 13.16 6.10 30.59
N SER A 699 13.64 7.05 29.77
CA SER A 699 14.50 8.16 30.22
C SER A 699 13.77 9.23 31.05
N GLY A 700 12.44 9.12 31.18
CA GLY A 700 11.60 10.12 31.83
C GLY A 700 11.56 11.45 31.07
N LEU A 701 11.92 11.48 29.79
CA LEU A 701 11.82 12.68 28.96
C LEU A 701 10.35 13.04 28.79
N ALA A 702 9.98 14.23 29.28
CA ALA A 702 8.62 14.72 29.15
C ALA A 702 8.25 14.89 27.67
N ALA A 703 7.07 14.39 27.29
CA ALA A 703 6.50 14.54 25.97
C ALA A 703 6.53 16.01 25.51
N ASP A 704 7.19 16.27 24.38
CA ASP A 704 7.17 17.60 23.76
C ASP A 704 5.91 17.74 22.92
N LEU A 705 4.92 18.45 23.47
CA LEU A 705 3.63 18.69 22.81
C LEU A 705 3.70 19.75 21.70
N GLN A 706 4.84 20.42 21.52
CA GLN A 706 5.08 21.38 20.43
C GLN A 706 5.78 20.77 19.22
N LEU A 707 6.37 19.57 19.37
CA LEU A 707 6.97 18.85 18.25
C LEU A 707 5.87 18.43 17.26
N ASP A 708 5.94 18.96 16.04
CA ASP A 708 5.08 18.53 14.95
C ASP A 708 5.59 17.22 14.35
N LEU A 709 4.93 16.11 14.71
CA LEU A 709 5.29 14.79 14.22
C LEU A 709 4.88 14.54 12.76
N THR A 710 4.10 15.43 12.14
CA THR A 710 3.81 15.34 10.69
C THR A 710 5.02 15.75 9.83
N THR A 711 5.98 16.45 10.44
CA THR A 711 7.26 16.83 9.83
C THR A 711 8.44 16.22 10.57
N LEU A 712 8.24 15.10 11.28
CA LEU A 712 9.32 14.42 12.00
C LEU A 712 10.38 13.98 11.00
N ASP A 713 11.64 14.33 11.29
CA ASP A 713 12.79 13.96 10.46
C ASP A 713 13.91 13.34 11.29
N THR A 714 14.92 12.80 10.61
CA THR A 714 16.07 12.15 11.24
C THR A 714 16.85 13.09 12.18
N LEU A 715 16.87 14.40 11.90
CA LEU A 715 17.59 15.37 12.73
C LEU A 715 16.86 15.63 14.06
N ALA A 716 15.53 15.76 14.01
CA ALA A 716 14.69 15.82 15.19
C ALA A 716 14.84 14.53 16.02
N ILE A 717 14.70 13.36 15.40
CA ILE A 717 14.87 12.06 16.05
C ILE A 717 16.22 12.00 16.80
N ARG A 718 17.35 12.24 16.10
CA ARG A 718 18.69 12.22 16.70
C ARG A 718 18.84 13.16 17.89
N ARG A 719 18.32 14.38 17.77
CA ARG A 719 18.39 15.40 18.83
C ARG A 719 17.62 14.98 20.08
N TYR A 720 16.43 14.41 19.93
CA TYR A 720 15.62 13.95 21.07
C TYR A 720 16.17 12.67 21.68
N ARG A 721 16.63 11.71 20.86
CA ARG A 721 17.34 10.52 21.33
C ARG A 721 18.58 10.90 22.15
N ALA A 722 19.43 11.81 21.64
CA ALA A 722 20.59 12.30 22.38
C ALA A 722 20.21 12.88 23.76
N ARG A 723 19.16 13.72 23.82
CA ARG A 723 18.65 14.26 25.09
C ARG A 723 18.13 13.18 26.05
N ALA A 724 17.54 12.11 25.52
CA ALA A 724 17.07 10.98 26.32
C ALA A 724 18.24 10.16 26.85
N LEU A 725 19.26 9.90 26.02
CA LEU A 725 20.49 9.19 26.40
C LEU A 725 21.28 9.96 27.47
N ASP A 726 21.41 11.29 27.34
CA ASP A 726 22.04 12.16 28.33
C ASP A 726 21.36 12.06 29.72
N ARG A 727 20.07 11.71 29.77
CA ARG A 727 19.36 11.50 31.06
C ARG A 727 19.64 10.14 31.67
N LEU A 728 19.93 9.13 30.86
CA LEU A 728 20.27 7.79 31.35
C LEU A 728 21.70 7.74 31.89
N ASN A 729 22.63 8.47 31.26
CA ASN A 729 24.04 8.55 31.67
C ASN A 729 24.52 10.01 31.68
N PRO A 730 24.14 10.80 32.71
CA PRO A 730 24.42 12.23 32.79
C PRO A 730 25.89 12.62 33.00
#